data_AF-A0A7V4M095-F1
#
_entry.id   AF-A0A7V4M095-F1
#
_cell.length_a   1.000
_cell.length_b   1.000
_cell.length_c   1.000
_cell.angle_alpha   90.00
_cell.angle_beta   90.00
_cell.angle_gamma   90.00
#
_symmetry.space_group_name_H-M   'P 1'
#
loop_
_entity.id
_entity.type
_entity.pdbx_description
1 polymer ?
#
loop_
_entity_poly.entity_id
_entity_poly.type
_entity_poly.pdbx_seq_one_letter_code
_entity_poly.pdbx_strand_id
1 'polypeptide(L)'
;MGSALTTKGPCELTDKGRFGGGLILGGGDAVVLGADSSEADARAVELWFCPKGRQATDALLACVYAPQKRAEHPVGLKLKPDGSLRIVWNKDEIELPAVKCEPGKWAHASLSWRVVWPDRVYASVWVDGKRRWSSVFSESIAPLRSLTAFAIGNDPAGGHGFEGVIDEIRFSRKERAYYDANFERFDANRRIEANPGRPYFRDAADLIFRAGFNGNVAPDVRPKGTRFKEFALTQADEDLNPGRARLLFPGGVEGKALMLGENSLSPVYEAQSIIRTESGTIAFWMMPLDWDNLARDNPYDKVDPLVFGLFQIDGEYAADSYDRKFRQSGPILEFNMAVQLPASADRPPELTPGRWTHLAITWTGRTFEYYVDGEKRSPDGAWSVWLPIYPGHDPRNEPRDEWWLNARPAALRFGTRRYWEQLKVKCPRTAIDDFRIYSRPLSRSEILNLFSIGMGDEPKALPEAEMDVAWNGVSGRISAHVTPLVENYRDATSIVLSLLRDGAQVETLASQTAQTDSGRRTGLELKCGPFEFGKYIVRAELKGQAGESIGACEYRLERKRPAWHGFRGGISEKVMPEWTPVEVSGNEAGVWGRVIRFGASGLPERIVSAGRDILAEPLVLRIIADGKDAHPVPLAEAPSLTRIGEVRAQARGRFRAGGLIGEISSSVEFDGMIWMRIELEPETAPVEIGRLDIEMPFASENARYIHWWTGQRDFRNPRVTWQGALPEGDGVLFRSNDTNRLDKLPEMTGSFIPYVCLAGHERGMAWFAENDRGWTQSDEIPAVSVAREGGCVRLILAIISTPVRIAGKRIVEFGLHPIPVKPLDRLWRKFPVYSNVFPDSFVGNNLKGREGPTAFALYPEDNWERVLSRIDGEERPDKAAGLKKLYDGEMERWRREGIDNPPPQCVTVPGLYWDLQWNAVPAAADAREWAEV
;
A
#
# COMPACT_ATOMS: atom_id res chain seq x y z
N MET A 1 41.94 10.53 3.88
CA MET A 1 42.98 9.68 4.50
C MET A 1 44.27 10.49 4.59
N GLY A 2 45.03 10.38 5.68
CA GLY A 2 46.25 11.17 5.97
C GLY A 2 47.57 10.41 5.78
N SER A 3 47.57 9.26 5.10
CA SER A 3 48.76 8.47 4.78
C SER A 3 49.38 8.91 3.44
N ALA A 4 50.72 8.89 3.34
CA ALA A 4 51.42 9.16 2.08
C ALA A 4 51.13 8.07 1.03
N LEU A 5 50.62 8.45 -0.14
CA LEU A 5 50.48 7.56 -1.30
C LEU A 5 51.86 7.36 -1.93
N THR A 6 52.16 6.12 -2.31
CA THR A 6 53.38 5.79 -3.07
C THR A 6 53.00 5.40 -4.49
N THR A 7 53.55 6.10 -5.48
CA THR A 7 53.38 5.77 -6.90
C THR A 7 54.67 5.16 -7.45
N LYS A 8 54.54 4.20 -8.37
CA LYS A 8 55.66 3.65 -9.16
C LYS A 8 55.20 3.54 -10.61
N GLY A 9 56.10 3.77 -11.57
CA GLY A 9 55.79 3.69 -13.00
C GLY A 9 54.99 4.89 -13.52
N PRO A 10 54.49 4.83 -14.77
CA PRO A 10 53.78 5.94 -15.42
C PRO A 10 52.35 6.11 -14.87
N CYS A 11 52.21 6.98 -13.87
CA CYS A 11 50.93 7.39 -13.29
C CYS A 11 50.75 8.91 -13.40
N GLU A 12 49.65 9.39 -13.99
CA GLU A 12 49.39 10.82 -14.21
C GLU A 12 47.92 11.18 -13.94
N LEU A 13 47.64 12.34 -13.34
CA LEU A 13 46.28 12.85 -13.18
C LEU A 13 45.76 13.48 -14.47
N THR A 14 44.48 13.32 -14.77
CA THR A 14 43.82 13.89 -15.96
C THR A 14 42.47 14.52 -15.61
N ASP A 15 42.04 15.51 -16.38
CA ASP A 15 40.69 16.10 -16.35
C ASP A 15 39.68 15.34 -17.24
N LYS A 16 40.14 14.33 -17.98
CA LYS A 16 39.33 13.52 -18.91
C LYS A 16 38.74 12.26 -18.29
N GLY A 17 38.69 12.17 -16.96
CA GLY A 17 38.01 11.07 -16.27
C GLY A 17 36.49 11.10 -16.49
N ARG A 18 35.81 10.06 -16.02
CA ARG A 18 34.36 9.87 -16.20
C ARG A 18 33.55 11.05 -15.65
N PHE A 19 34.05 11.67 -14.56
CA PHE A 19 33.40 12.76 -13.85
C PHE A 19 34.23 14.06 -13.81
N GLY A 20 35.18 14.24 -14.74
CA GLY A 20 35.98 15.47 -14.88
C GLY A 20 37.34 15.47 -14.17
N GLY A 21 37.71 14.37 -13.52
CA GLY A 21 39.04 14.11 -12.97
C GLY A 21 39.34 12.60 -13.04
N GLY A 22 40.59 12.16 -13.11
CA GLY A 22 40.92 10.73 -13.19
C GLY A 22 42.42 10.44 -13.11
N LEU A 23 42.79 9.16 -13.08
CA LEU A 23 44.17 8.66 -13.01
C LEU A 23 44.49 7.82 -14.24
N ILE A 24 45.44 8.28 -15.06
CA ILE A 24 46.02 7.54 -16.17
C ILE A 24 47.08 6.58 -15.61
N LEU A 25 46.97 5.31 -15.99
CA LEU A 25 47.93 4.26 -15.70
C LEU A 25 48.49 3.75 -17.04
N GLY A 26 49.81 3.83 -17.20
CA GLY A 26 50.50 3.47 -18.45
C GLY A 26 50.83 1.98 -18.61
N GLY A 27 50.26 1.10 -17.78
CA GLY A 27 50.60 -0.33 -17.75
C GLY A 27 51.99 -0.63 -17.18
N GLY A 28 52.44 -1.89 -17.33
CA GLY A 28 53.75 -2.35 -16.87
C GLY A 28 53.91 -2.27 -15.35
N ASP A 29 54.72 -1.33 -14.88
CA ASP A 29 55.04 -1.10 -13.46
C ASP A 29 54.17 -0.01 -12.80
N ALA A 30 53.24 0.60 -13.55
CA ALA A 30 52.35 1.64 -13.05
C ALA A 30 51.49 1.12 -11.89
N VAL A 31 51.69 1.64 -10.68
CA VAL A 31 50.91 1.26 -9.49
C VAL A 31 50.80 2.41 -8.51
N VAL A 32 49.65 2.52 -7.85
CA VAL A 32 49.45 3.38 -6.69
C VAL A 32 49.21 2.52 -5.47
N LEU A 33 49.99 2.76 -4.42
CA LEU A 33 49.93 2.04 -3.15
C LEU A 33 49.58 3.00 -2.02
N GLY A 34 48.75 2.53 -1.10
CA GLY A 34 48.45 3.22 0.15
C GLY A 34 48.15 2.23 1.27
N ALA A 35 48.26 2.71 2.50
CA ALA A 35 47.93 1.95 3.71
C ALA A 35 47.23 2.87 4.71
N ASP A 36 46.16 2.37 5.34
CA ASP A 36 45.46 3.08 6.42
C ASP A 36 46.01 2.59 7.77
N SER A 37 46.35 3.51 8.67
CA SER A 37 46.85 3.23 10.02
C SER A 37 45.74 3.01 11.05
N SER A 38 44.48 3.21 10.67
CA SER A 38 43.31 2.90 11.50
C SER A 38 42.69 1.57 11.07
N GLU A 39 42.18 0.77 12.04
CA GLU A 39 41.59 -0.55 11.84
C GLU A 39 40.69 -0.61 10.58
N ALA A 40 41.24 -1.11 9.47
CA ALA A 40 40.57 -1.05 8.19
C ALA A 40 39.60 -2.24 8.05
N ASP A 41 38.32 -1.95 8.24
CA ASP A 41 37.20 -2.87 8.02
C ASP A 41 36.59 -2.67 6.63
N ALA A 42 37.43 -2.62 5.58
CA ALA A 42 36.91 -2.49 4.21
C ALA A 42 36.09 -3.74 3.84
N ARG A 43 34.93 -3.51 3.24
CA ARG A 43 33.90 -4.47 2.83
C ARG A 43 33.52 -4.33 1.36
N ALA A 44 34.08 -3.36 0.65
CA ALA A 44 33.92 -3.23 -0.79
C ALA A 44 35.14 -2.56 -1.45
N VAL A 45 35.45 -3.00 -2.68
CA VAL A 45 36.38 -2.36 -3.63
C VAL A 45 35.57 -1.92 -4.84
N GLU A 46 35.61 -0.64 -5.18
CA GLU A 46 34.72 -0.04 -6.19
C GLU A 46 35.52 0.94 -7.05
N LEU A 47 35.28 0.96 -8.36
CA LEU A 47 35.92 1.92 -9.26
C LEU A 47 35.18 2.07 -10.59
N TRP A 48 35.45 3.20 -11.26
CA TRP A 48 35.25 3.36 -12.69
C TRP A 48 36.57 3.15 -13.41
N PHE A 49 36.55 2.48 -14.57
CA PHE A 49 37.74 2.29 -15.39
C PHE A 49 37.41 2.33 -16.88
N CYS A 50 38.37 2.79 -17.67
CA CYS A 50 38.32 2.83 -19.13
C CYS A 50 39.63 2.25 -19.68
N PRO A 51 39.64 1.00 -20.17
CA PRO A 51 40.83 0.39 -20.74
C PRO A 51 41.23 1.14 -22.00
N LYS A 52 42.50 1.51 -22.15
CA LYS A 52 42.98 2.16 -23.39
C LYS A 52 42.99 1.19 -24.57
N GLY A 53 43.28 -0.09 -24.30
CA GLY A 53 43.37 -1.19 -25.26
C GLY A 53 43.10 -2.53 -24.59
N ARG A 54 43.28 -3.63 -25.33
CA ARG A 54 43.37 -4.96 -24.73
C ARG A 54 44.63 -5.04 -23.89
N GLN A 55 44.50 -5.56 -22.67
CA GLN A 55 45.63 -5.71 -21.76
C GLN A 55 46.56 -6.82 -22.25
N ALA A 56 47.87 -6.66 -22.08
CA ALA A 56 48.86 -7.65 -22.55
C ALA A 56 48.84 -8.93 -21.69
N THR A 57 48.58 -8.78 -20.40
CA THR A 57 48.38 -9.85 -19.41
C THR A 57 47.13 -9.54 -18.58
N ASP A 58 46.78 -10.44 -17.66
CA ASP A 58 45.79 -10.12 -16.61
C ASP A 58 46.28 -8.89 -15.84
N ALA A 59 45.46 -7.83 -15.82
CA ALA A 59 45.79 -6.56 -15.21
C ALA A 59 44.96 -6.34 -13.94
N LEU A 60 45.59 -6.02 -12.81
CA LEU A 60 44.85 -5.68 -11.59
C LEU A 60 44.29 -4.26 -11.69
N LEU A 61 42.99 -4.13 -11.49
CA LEU A 61 42.31 -2.85 -11.43
C LEU A 61 42.51 -2.22 -10.05
N ALA A 62 42.07 -2.92 -9.00
CA ALA A 62 42.23 -2.52 -7.62
C ALA A 62 42.11 -3.72 -6.67
N CYS A 63 42.83 -3.70 -5.56
CA CYS A 63 42.66 -4.67 -4.47
C CYS A 63 42.93 -4.05 -3.10
N VAL A 64 42.44 -4.71 -2.06
CA VAL A 64 42.88 -4.56 -0.68
C VAL A 64 43.69 -5.78 -0.25
N TYR A 65 44.67 -5.59 0.63
CA TYR A 65 45.58 -6.65 1.09
C TYR A 65 46.14 -6.37 2.49
N ALA A 66 46.68 -7.41 3.12
CA ALA A 66 47.38 -7.29 4.40
C ALA A 66 48.86 -6.87 4.16
N PRO A 67 49.35 -5.76 4.75
CA PRO A 67 50.69 -5.22 4.47
C PRO A 67 51.84 -6.23 4.65
N GLN A 68 51.76 -7.08 5.67
CA GLN A 68 52.79 -8.08 5.97
C GLN A 68 52.81 -9.26 4.98
N LYS A 69 51.73 -9.44 4.22
CA LYS A 69 51.53 -10.53 3.25
C LYS A 69 51.24 -9.99 1.86
N ARG A 70 51.97 -8.93 1.48
CA ARG A 70 51.78 -8.03 0.32
C ARG A 70 51.37 -8.68 -1.02
N ALA A 71 51.55 -9.99 -1.20
CA ALA A 71 51.15 -10.73 -2.40
C ALA A 71 50.39 -12.05 -2.17
N GLU A 72 50.20 -12.52 -0.93
CA GLU A 72 49.69 -13.89 -0.69
C GLU A 72 48.16 -13.98 -0.64
N HIS A 73 47.48 -12.89 -0.27
CA HIS A 73 46.04 -12.88 -0.02
C HIS A 73 45.35 -11.53 -0.35
N PRO A 74 45.44 -11.00 -1.59
CA PRO A 74 44.67 -9.83 -1.98
C PRO A 74 43.19 -10.17 -2.21
N VAL A 75 42.33 -9.18 -2.01
CA VAL A 75 40.90 -9.22 -2.38
C VAL A 75 40.64 -8.06 -3.33
N GLY A 76 40.22 -8.35 -4.57
CA GLY A 76 40.10 -7.33 -5.61
C GLY A 76 39.61 -7.84 -6.96
N LEU A 77 39.80 -7.00 -7.99
CA LEU A 77 39.35 -7.26 -9.35
C LEU A 77 40.50 -7.16 -10.37
N LYS A 78 40.57 -8.14 -11.27
CA LYS A 78 41.45 -8.16 -12.44
C LYS A 78 40.65 -8.07 -13.74
N LEU A 79 41.24 -7.45 -14.76
CA LEU A 79 40.77 -7.42 -16.14
C LEU A 79 41.66 -8.32 -17.00
N LYS A 80 41.07 -9.28 -17.70
CA LYS A 80 41.79 -10.19 -18.61
C LYS A 80 42.00 -9.53 -19.99
N PRO A 81 42.98 -10.01 -20.78
CA PRO A 81 43.20 -9.54 -22.16
C PRO A 81 41.96 -9.60 -23.08
N ASP A 82 41.04 -10.51 -22.79
CA ASP A 82 39.80 -10.72 -23.54
C ASP A 82 38.63 -9.83 -23.06
N GLY A 83 38.90 -8.92 -22.13
CA GLY A 83 37.92 -7.99 -21.56
C GLY A 83 37.07 -8.54 -20.42
N SER A 84 37.23 -9.82 -20.03
CA SER A 84 36.48 -10.38 -18.90
C SER A 84 37.06 -9.98 -17.54
N LEU A 85 36.19 -9.90 -16.53
CA LEU A 85 36.60 -9.61 -15.16
C LEU A 85 36.88 -10.91 -14.40
N ARG A 86 37.78 -10.82 -13.44
CA ARG A 86 38.13 -11.90 -12.53
C ARG A 86 38.20 -11.37 -11.10
N ILE A 87 37.62 -12.13 -10.19
CA ILE A 87 37.70 -11.88 -8.75
C ILE A 87 39.00 -12.48 -8.26
N VAL A 88 39.79 -11.69 -7.54
CA VAL A 88 40.90 -12.19 -6.74
C VAL A 88 40.38 -12.27 -5.32
N TRP A 89 40.30 -13.48 -4.78
CA TRP A 89 39.79 -13.73 -3.44
C TRP A 89 40.80 -14.58 -2.67
N ASN A 90 41.70 -13.92 -1.95
CA ASN A 90 42.82 -14.57 -1.28
C ASN A 90 43.74 -15.29 -2.28
N LYS A 91 43.67 -16.63 -2.32
CA LYS A 91 44.43 -17.49 -3.25
C LYS A 91 43.60 -17.99 -4.42
N ASP A 92 42.29 -17.78 -4.37
CA ASP A 92 41.37 -18.23 -5.39
C ASP A 92 41.16 -17.12 -6.42
N GLU A 93 41.12 -17.53 -7.68
CA GLU A 93 40.78 -16.66 -8.79
C GLU A 93 39.50 -17.16 -9.45
N ILE A 94 38.46 -16.32 -9.48
CA ILE A 94 37.12 -16.69 -9.95
C ILE A 94 36.80 -15.87 -11.20
N GLU A 95 36.59 -16.55 -12.32
CA GLU A 95 36.34 -15.92 -13.62
C GLU A 95 34.88 -15.49 -13.77
N LEU A 96 34.65 -14.31 -14.36
CA LEU A 96 33.32 -13.77 -14.67
C LEU A 96 33.15 -13.67 -16.20
N PRO A 97 32.98 -14.80 -16.91
CA PRO A 97 33.03 -14.82 -18.38
C PRO A 97 31.86 -14.09 -19.06
N ALA A 98 30.73 -13.93 -18.35
CA ALA A 98 29.54 -13.24 -18.83
C ALA A 98 29.69 -11.70 -18.88
N VAL A 99 30.81 -11.15 -18.41
CA VAL A 99 31.11 -9.72 -18.44
C VAL A 99 32.22 -9.47 -19.44
N LYS A 100 32.04 -8.50 -20.34
CA LYS A 100 33.04 -8.11 -21.33
C LYS A 100 33.16 -6.58 -21.37
N CYS A 101 34.27 -6.07 -20.85
CA CYS A 101 34.61 -4.66 -20.86
C CYS A 101 35.37 -4.33 -22.16
N GLU A 102 34.90 -3.33 -22.90
CA GLU A 102 35.48 -2.96 -24.19
C GLU A 102 36.53 -1.84 -24.04
N PRO A 103 37.62 -1.87 -24.84
CA PRO A 103 38.55 -0.75 -24.91
C PRO A 103 37.87 0.57 -25.29
N GLY A 104 38.25 1.66 -24.63
CA GLY A 104 37.72 3.00 -24.85
C GLY A 104 36.34 3.26 -24.27
N LYS A 105 35.68 2.27 -23.67
CA LYS A 105 34.41 2.42 -22.96
C LYS A 105 34.63 2.40 -21.45
N TRP A 106 33.94 3.31 -20.76
CA TRP A 106 33.88 3.30 -19.30
C TRP A 106 33.03 2.13 -18.81
N ALA A 107 33.53 1.44 -17.80
CA ALA A 107 32.79 0.45 -17.02
C ALA A 107 32.92 0.77 -15.53
N HIS A 108 31.87 0.47 -14.77
CA HIS A 108 31.89 0.47 -13.32
C HIS A 108 31.99 -0.97 -12.81
N ALA A 109 32.87 -1.23 -11.85
CA ALA A 109 32.93 -2.51 -11.17
C ALA A 109 33.03 -2.35 -9.66
N SER A 110 32.31 -3.21 -8.94
CA SER A 110 32.39 -3.33 -7.49
C SER A 110 32.46 -4.78 -7.07
N LEU A 111 33.33 -5.08 -6.11
CA LEU A 111 33.39 -6.31 -5.34
C LEU A 111 33.05 -5.96 -3.88
N SER A 112 31.93 -6.47 -3.38
CA SER A 112 31.47 -6.29 -1.99
C SER A 112 31.48 -7.61 -1.23
N TRP A 113 31.62 -7.55 0.10
CA TRP A 113 31.46 -8.70 0.98
C TRP A 113 30.97 -8.35 2.37
N ARG A 114 30.23 -9.29 2.98
CA ARG A 114 29.70 -9.17 4.33
C ARG A 114 29.70 -10.50 5.06
N VAL A 115 29.85 -10.42 6.38
CA VAL A 115 29.74 -11.57 7.27
C VAL A 115 28.26 -11.93 7.43
N VAL A 116 27.90 -13.17 7.09
CA VAL A 116 26.53 -13.68 7.27
C VAL A 116 26.42 -14.64 8.46
N TRP A 117 27.51 -15.35 8.77
CA TRP A 117 27.71 -16.17 9.97
C TRP A 117 29.18 -16.07 10.42
N PRO A 118 29.54 -16.41 11.66
CA PRO A 118 30.91 -16.23 12.19
C PRO A 118 32.06 -16.82 11.34
N ASP A 119 31.74 -17.78 10.48
CA ASP A 119 32.64 -18.51 9.57
C ASP A 119 32.20 -18.45 8.10
N ARG A 120 31.22 -17.59 7.76
CA ARG A 120 30.71 -17.46 6.39
C ARG A 120 30.68 -16.02 5.91
N VAL A 121 31.19 -15.83 4.69
CA VAL A 121 31.27 -14.54 4.02
C VAL A 121 30.48 -14.61 2.73
N TYR A 122 29.49 -13.74 2.59
CA TYR A 122 28.81 -13.52 1.32
C TYR A 122 29.57 -12.46 0.54
N ALA A 123 29.95 -12.74 -0.70
CA ALA A 123 30.57 -11.78 -1.60
C ALA A 123 29.75 -11.63 -2.87
N SER A 124 29.78 -10.44 -3.47
CA SER A 124 29.11 -10.19 -4.74
C SER A 124 29.88 -9.23 -5.63
N VAL A 125 29.69 -9.39 -6.94
CA VAL A 125 30.24 -8.50 -7.96
C VAL A 125 29.14 -7.83 -8.75
N TRP A 126 29.27 -6.52 -8.85
CA TRP A 126 28.39 -5.65 -9.61
C TRP A 126 29.18 -5.03 -10.75
N VAL A 127 28.63 -5.08 -11.96
CA VAL A 127 29.21 -4.44 -13.14
C VAL A 127 28.14 -3.61 -13.81
N ASP A 128 28.45 -2.32 -14.01
CA ASP A 128 27.53 -1.29 -14.49
C ASP A 128 26.18 -1.34 -13.77
N GLY A 129 26.22 -1.51 -12.45
CA GLY A 129 25.01 -1.51 -11.63
C GLY A 129 24.23 -2.82 -11.54
N LYS A 130 24.59 -3.82 -12.35
CA LYS A 130 23.92 -5.12 -12.35
C LYS A 130 24.74 -6.12 -11.56
N ARG A 131 24.09 -6.86 -10.65
CA ARG A 131 24.75 -7.99 -9.96
C ARG A 131 25.04 -9.08 -10.98
N ARG A 132 26.32 -9.32 -11.25
CA ARG A 132 26.78 -10.32 -12.21
C ARG A 132 27.16 -11.63 -11.53
N TRP A 133 27.49 -11.58 -10.25
CA TRP A 133 27.92 -12.75 -9.51
C TRP A 133 27.71 -12.58 -8.01
N SER A 134 27.47 -13.68 -7.31
CA SER A 134 27.48 -13.75 -5.84
C SER A 134 27.76 -15.17 -5.36
N SER A 135 28.46 -15.31 -4.25
CA SER A 135 28.70 -16.60 -3.60
C SER A 135 28.82 -16.46 -2.08
N VAL A 136 28.71 -17.58 -1.37
CA VAL A 136 28.99 -17.70 0.06
C VAL A 136 30.22 -18.57 0.24
N PHE A 137 31.26 -18.02 0.83
CA PHE A 137 32.49 -18.73 1.20
C PHE A 137 32.40 -19.22 2.64
N SER A 138 32.91 -20.43 2.89
CA SER A 138 33.16 -20.95 4.24
C SER A 138 34.64 -20.72 4.56
N GLU A 139 34.95 -19.66 5.30
CA GLU A 139 36.33 -19.26 5.60
C GLU A 139 36.42 -18.48 6.91
N SER A 140 37.58 -18.55 7.58
CA SER A 140 37.84 -17.73 8.76
C SER A 140 37.79 -16.24 8.38
N ILE A 141 37.11 -15.40 9.16
CA ILE A 141 37.04 -13.95 8.94
C ILE A 141 38.36 -13.24 9.29
N ALA A 142 39.24 -13.87 10.06
CA ALA A 142 40.47 -13.25 10.56
C ALA A 142 41.37 -12.65 9.45
N PRO A 143 41.60 -13.31 8.30
CA PRO A 143 42.36 -12.74 7.19
C PRO A 143 41.71 -11.48 6.60
N LEU A 144 40.38 -11.44 6.48
CA LEU A 144 39.66 -10.28 5.93
C LEU A 144 39.71 -9.05 6.84
N ARG A 145 39.84 -9.25 8.16
CA ARG A 145 40.03 -8.14 9.14
C ARG A 145 41.42 -7.51 9.07
N SER A 146 42.37 -8.16 8.39
CA SER A 146 43.76 -7.70 8.31
C SER A 146 44.10 -6.92 7.03
N LEU A 147 43.10 -6.65 6.18
CA LEU A 147 43.25 -5.97 4.89
C LEU A 147 43.32 -4.44 5.08
N THR A 148 44.51 -3.94 5.45
CA THR A 148 44.74 -2.51 5.79
C THR A 148 45.50 -1.70 4.75
N ALA A 149 45.90 -2.32 3.63
CA ALA A 149 46.54 -1.65 2.50
C ALA A 149 45.77 -1.89 1.19
N PHE A 150 46.04 -1.04 0.21
CA PHE A 150 45.43 -1.14 -1.12
C PHE A 150 46.45 -0.90 -2.23
N ALA A 151 46.14 -1.47 -3.40
CA ALA A 151 46.87 -1.24 -4.64
C ALA A 151 45.88 -0.91 -5.76
N ILE A 152 46.28 0.01 -6.64
CA ILE A 152 45.49 0.48 -7.78
C ILE A 152 46.35 0.38 -9.03
N GLY A 153 45.79 -0.23 -10.07
CA GLY A 153 46.43 -0.34 -11.38
C GLY A 153 47.48 -1.42 -11.53
N ASN A 154 47.83 -2.16 -10.46
CA ASN A 154 48.78 -3.26 -10.51
C ASN A 154 48.73 -4.09 -9.23
N ASP A 155 49.23 -5.33 -9.31
CA ASP A 155 49.48 -6.11 -8.11
C ASP A 155 50.51 -5.40 -7.20
N PRO A 156 50.40 -5.54 -5.86
CA PRO A 156 51.31 -4.87 -4.94
C PRO A 156 52.79 -5.27 -5.11
N ALA A 157 53.04 -6.43 -5.73
CA ALA A 157 54.35 -6.94 -6.11
C ALA A 157 54.79 -6.56 -7.54
N GLY A 158 53.90 -5.99 -8.36
CA GLY A 158 54.11 -5.65 -9.76
C GLY A 158 53.82 -6.80 -10.74
N GLY A 159 53.97 -6.54 -12.04
CA GLY A 159 53.85 -7.53 -13.12
C GLY A 159 52.47 -7.64 -13.79
N HIS A 160 51.45 -6.98 -13.25
CA HIS A 160 50.05 -7.05 -13.70
C HIS A 160 49.45 -5.65 -13.90
N GLY A 161 50.18 -4.78 -14.61
CA GLY A 161 49.84 -3.37 -14.77
C GLY A 161 48.69 -3.10 -15.74
N PHE A 162 47.68 -2.36 -15.28
CA PHE A 162 46.57 -1.85 -16.08
C PHE A 162 46.98 -0.66 -16.93
N GLU A 163 46.68 -0.72 -18.23
CA GLU A 163 46.82 0.40 -19.17
C GLU A 163 45.44 1.01 -19.49
N GLY A 164 45.20 2.22 -18.96
CA GLY A 164 43.91 2.90 -19.10
C GLY A 164 43.74 4.06 -18.13
N VAL A 165 42.48 4.45 -17.93
CA VAL A 165 42.11 5.50 -16.97
C VAL A 165 41.24 4.89 -15.88
N ILE A 166 41.52 5.19 -14.61
CA ILE A 166 40.67 4.87 -13.45
C ILE A 166 40.11 6.17 -12.87
N ASP A 167 38.88 6.14 -12.41
CA ASP A 167 38.19 7.27 -11.76
C ASP A 167 37.34 6.77 -10.58
N GLU A 168 37.03 7.65 -9.63
CA GLU A 168 36.15 7.39 -8.48
C GLU A 168 36.41 6.07 -7.74
N ILE A 169 37.68 5.77 -7.45
CA ILE A 169 38.05 4.58 -6.68
C ILE A 169 37.66 4.72 -5.20
N ARG A 170 37.00 3.70 -4.66
CA ARG A 170 36.47 3.69 -3.30
C ARG A 170 36.73 2.34 -2.62
N PHE A 171 37.06 2.45 -1.34
CA PHE A 171 37.12 1.33 -0.40
C PHE A 171 36.12 1.63 0.72
N SER A 172 35.01 0.90 0.76
CA SER A 172 33.88 1.20 1.67
C SER A 172 33.82 0.18 2.82
N ARG A 173 33.41 0.60 4.02
CA ARG A 173 33.15 -0.31 5.17
C ARG A 173 31.76 -0.96 5.13
N LYS A 174 30.92 -0.56 4.19
CA LYS A 174 29.57 -1.08 3.97
C LYS A 174 29.41 -1.50 2.52
N GLU A 175 28.53 -2.46 2.29
CA GLU A 175 28.00 -2.76 0.96
C GLU A 175 27.08 -1.61 0.51
N ARG A 176 27.14 -1.26 -0.78
CA ARG A 176 26.27 -0.23 -1.37
C ARG A 176 25.22 -0.88 -2.27
N ALA A 177 24.08 -0.21 -2.40
CA ALA A 177 23.18 -0.45 -3.50
C ALA A 177 23.75 0.20 -4.77
N TYR A 178 23.62 -0.47 -5.90
CA TYR A 178 24.05 0.03 -7.21
C TYR A 178 22.85 0.13 -8.15
N TYR A 179 22.88 1.13 -9.03
CA TYR A 179 21.91 1.37 -10.09
C TYR A 179 22.54 1.05 -11.44
N ASP A 180 21.73 0.61 -12.41
CA ASP A 180 22.20 0.38 -13.79
C ASP A 180 22.93 1.63 -14.30
N ALA A 181 24.22 1.48 -14.58
CA ALA A 181 25.10 2.60 -14.88
C ALA A 181 25.18 2.91 -16.39
N ASN A 182 24.47 2.12 -17.20
CA ASN A 182 24.32 2.36 -18.64
C ASN A 182 23.19 3.35 -18.89
N PHE A 183 23.51 4.63 -18.71
CA PHE A 183 22.57 5.72 -19.00
C PHE A 183 22.57 6.08 -20.48
N GLU A 184 21.41 6.48 -20.99
CA GLU A 184 21.28 6.99 -22.34
C GLU A 184 22.12 8.27 -22.50
N ARG A 185 22.82 8.38 -23.63
CA ARG A 185 23.53 9.59 -24.01
C ARG A 185 22.82 10.21 -25.20
N PHE A 186 22.27 11.39 -24.98
CA PHE A 186 21.65 12.18 -26.02
C PHE A 186 22.71 12.95 -26.81
N ASP A 187 22.49 13.11 -28.10
CA ASP A 187 23.32 13.97 -28.95
C ASP A 187 23.13 15.44 -28.52
N ALA A 188 24.23 16.10 -28.16
CA ALA A 188 24.23 17.49 -27.71
C ALA A 188 23.78 18.49 -28.79
N ASN A 189 23.70 18.08 -30.06
CA ASN A 189 23.19 18.92 -31.16
C ASN A 189 21.73 18.64 -31.50
N ARG A 190 21.10 17.68 -30.82
CA ARG A 190 19.75 17.26 -31.11
C ARG A 190 18.74 18.38 -30.80
N ARG A 191 17.77 18.52 -31.69
CA ARG A 191 16.62 19.41 -31.54
C ARG A 191 15.33 18.60 -31.59
N ILE A 192 14.43 18.89 -30.66
CA ILE A 192 13.15 18.20 -30.52
C ILE A 192 12.06 19.17 -30.97
N GLU A 193 11.18 18.68 -31.84
CA GLU A 193 10.03 19.46 -32.28
C GLU A 193 9.08 19.74 -31.11
N ALA A 194 8.62 20.99 -31.00
CA ALA A 194 7.83 21.45 -29.87
C ALA A 194 6.50 20.70 -29.73
N ASN A 195 5.77 20.45 -30.83
CA ASN A 195 4.60 19.57 -30.84
C ASN A 195 4.27 19.20 -32.30
N PRO A 196 4.60 17.98 -32.77
CA PRO A 196 4.39 17.60 -34.17
C PRO A 196 2.90 17.49 -34.55
N GLY A 197 1.97 17.52 -33.60
CA GLY A 197 0.54 17.41 -33.89
C GLY A 197 0.17 16.02 -34.46
N ARG A 198 -0.80 15.98 -35.36
CA ARG A 198 -1.25 14.74 -36.02
C ARG A 198 -0.11 14.13 -36.87
N PRO A 199 0.00 12.79 -36.94
CA PRO A 199 -0.92 11.78 -36.38
C PRO A 199 -0.60 11.36 -34.92
N TYR A 200 0.38 11.99 -34.28
CA TYR A 200 0.94 11.55 -32.98
C TYR A 200 0.29 12.21 -31.76
N PHE A 201 -0.29 13.40 -31.96
CA PHE A 201 -1.02 14.19 -30.98
C PHE A 201 -2.36 14.65 -31.57
N ARG A 202 -3.37 14.88 -30.73
CA ARG A 202 -4.69 15.30 -31.22
C ARG A 202 -4.66 16.67 -31.88
N ASP A 203 -3.96 17.63 -31.29
CA ASP A 203 -3.87 19.01 -31.75
C ASP A 203 -2.53 19.64 -31.34
N ALA A 204 -1.86 20.31 -32.28
CA ALA A 204 -0.62 21.02 -32.01
C ALA A 204 -0.83 22.21 -31.06
N ALA A 205 -2.01 22.84 -31.12
CA ALA A 205 -2.39 24.02 -30.34
C ALA A 205 -2.63 23.73 -28.85
N ASP A 206 -2.67 22.45 -28.45
CA ASP A 206 -2.82 22.08 -27.05
C ASP A 206 -1.61 22.50 -26.19
N LEU A 207 -0.43 22.63 -26.80
CA LEU A 207 0.80 23.08 -26.15
C LEU A 207 0.75 24.60 -25.92
N ILE A 208 0.71 25.02 -24.66
CA ILE A 208 0.61 26.43 -24.28
C ILE A 208 1.93 27.00 -23.73
N PHE A 209 2.82 26.15 -23.24
CA PHE A 209 4.14 26.55 -22.76
C PHE A 209 5.17 25.45 -23.07
N ARG A 210 6.35 25.84 -23.54
CA ARG A 210 7.51 24.97 -23.70
C ARG A 210 8.80 25.72 -23.37
N ALA A 211 9.69 25.11 -22.61
CA ALA A 211 11.05 25.58 -22.41
C ALA A 211 12.03 24.40 -22.56
N GLY A 212 12.77 24.38 -23.68
CA GLY A 212 13.87 23.44 -23.92
C GLY A 212 15.22 23.87 -23.34
N PHE A 213 15.29 25.05 -22.70
CA PHE A 213 16.43 25.61 -21.95
C PHE A 213 17.79 25.76 -22.62
N ASN A 214 18.02 25.19 -23.79
CA ASN A 214 19.18 25.24 -24.70
C ASN A 214 20.18 26.40 -24.52
N GLY A 215 20.88 26.44 -23.38
CA GLY A 215 21.76 27.53 -22.96
C GLY A 215 21.08 28.84 -22.57
N ASN A 216 19.76 28.92 -22.49
CA ASN A 216 19.01 30.13 -22.16
C ASN A 216 17.66 29.84 -21.46
N VAL A 217 17.08 30.84 -20.79
CA VAL A 217 15.80 30.68 -20.07
C VAL A 217 14.57 31.14 -20.85
N ALA A 218 14.71 31.57 -22.11
CA ALA A 218 13.55 32.00 -22.90
C ALA A 218 12.72 30.78 -23.33
N PRO A 219 11.39 30.79 -23.12
CA PRO A 219 10.54 29.66 -23.51
C PRO A 219 10.27 29.69 -25.01
N ASP A 220 10.30 28.53 -25.66
CA ASP A 220 10.04 28.33 -27.09
C ASP A 220 8.58 28.60 -27.44
N VAL A 221 7.67 28.15 -26.57
CA VAL A 221 6.21 28.38 -26.66
C VAL A 221 5.77 29.02 -25.36
N ARG A 222 4.94 30.07 -25.44
CA ARG A 222 4.46 30.79 -24.25
C ARG A 222 3.18 31.58 -24.55
N PRO A 223 2.34 31.84 -23.53
CA PRO A 223 1.25 32.81 -23.66
C PRO A 223 1.78 34.19 -24.07
N LYS A 224 0.99 34.91 -24.87
CA LYS A 224 1.32 36.28 -25.29
C LYS A 224 1.43 37.18 -24.05
N GLY A 225 2.51 37.96 -23.96
CA GLY A 225 2.75 38.87 -22.84
C GLY A 225 3.41 38.24 -21.61
N THR A 226 3.86 36.98 -21.70
CA THR A 226 4.65 36.34 -20.63
C THR A 226 5.90 37.17 -20.33
N ARG A 227 6.10 37.55 -19.06
CA ARG A 227 7.29 38.26 -18.60
C ARG A 227 8.24 37.29 -17.89
N PHE A 228 9.53 37.41 -18.15
CA PHE A 228 10.57 36.63 -17.49
C PHE A 228 11.89 37.42 -17.53
N LYS A 229 12.80 37.11 -16.62
CA LYS A 229 14.14 37.70 -16.63
C LYS A 229 15.01 36.95 -17.65
N GLU A 230 15.42 37.64 -18.71
CA GLU A 230 16.28 37.05 -19.74
C GLU A 230 17.64 36.63 -19.17
N PHE A 231 18.10 35.47 -19.62
CA PHE A 231 19.43 34.93 -19.38
C PHE A 231 19.76 33.99 -20.53
N ALA A 232 20.95 34.14 -21.11
CA ALA A 232 21.51 33.23 -22.09
C ALA A 232 23.03 33.14 -21.87
N LEU A 233 23.59 31.95 -22.06
CA LEU A 233 25.04 31.75 -22.13
C LEU A 233 25.60 32.51 -23.34
N THR A 234 26.71 33.20 -23.15
CA THR A 234 27.47 33.79 -24.24
C THR A 234 28.55 32.81 -24.72
N GLN A 235 29.02 32.97 -25.96
CA GLN A 235 30.17 32.20 -26.45
C GLN A 235 31.40 32.32 -25.54
N ALA A 236 31.61 33.51 -24.96
CA ALA A 236 32.70 33.74 -24.00
C ALA A 236 32.53 32.93 -22.70
N ASP A 237 31.30 32.72 -22.21
CA ASP A 237 31.06 31.86 -21.05
C ASP A 237 31.44 30.41 -21.37
N GLU A 238 31.19 29.95 -22.59
CA GLU A 238 31.53 28.60 -23.02
C GLU A 238 33.04 28.42 -23.24
N ASP A 239 33.70 29.39 -23.84
CA ASP A 239 35.13 29.32 -24.19
C ASP A 239 36.03 29.56 -22.97
N LEU A 240 35.72 30.57 -22.15
CA LEU A 240 36.59 31.02 -21.05
C LEU A 240 36.23 30.37 -19.71
N ASN A 241 34.98 29.93 -19.52
CA ASN A 241 34.55 29.28 -18.28
C ASN A 241 33.60 28.09 -18.54
N PRO A 242 34.06 27.06 -19.27
CA PRO A 242 33.25 25.90 -19.62
C PRO A 242 32.69 25.17 -18.38
N GLY A 243 33.38 25.25 -17.24
CA GLY A 243 32.91 24.73 -15.96
C GLY A 243 31.64 25.43 -15.47
N ARG A 244 31.62 26.77 -15.47
CA ARG A 244 30.43 27.56 -15.11
C ARG A 244 29.27 27.31 -16.07
N ALA A 245 29.55 27.25 -17.38
CA ALA A 245 28.53 26.95 -18.38
C ALA A 245 27.85 25.59 -18.10
N ARG A 246 28.63 24.54 -17.82
CA ARG A 246 28.11 23.20 -17.45
C ARG A 246 27.35 23.17 -16.12
N LEU A 247 27.72 24.03 -15.16
CA LEU A 247 27.02 24.14 -13.88
C LEU A 247 25.64 24.80 -13.99
N LEU A 248 25.45 25.68 -14.97
CA LEU A 248 24.14 26.34 -15.21
C LEU A 248 23.29 25.56 -16.23
N PHE A 249 23.94 25.04 -17.28
CA PHE A 249 23.31 24.32 -18.37
C PHE A 249 24.09 23.06 -18.75
N PRO A 250 23.88 21.93 -18.03
CA PRO A 250 24.48 20.64 -18.39
C PRO A 250 23.90 20.11 -19.70
N GLY A 251 24.49 19.05 -20.26
CA GLY A 251 23.94 18.38 -21.45
C GLY A 251 22.52 17.85 -21.18
N GLY A 252 21.59 18.12 -22.09
CA GLY A 252 20.17 17.78 -21.98
C GLY A 252 19.74 16.61 -22.86
N VAL A 253 18.46 16.26 -22.78
CA VAL A 253 17.76 15.39 -23.74
C VAL A 253 17.62 16.10 -25.09
N GLU A 254 17.40 17.42 -25.04
CA GLU A 254 17.55 18.34 -26.15
C GLU A 254 18.68 19.32 -25.82
N GLY A 255 19.80 19.25 -26.54
CA GLY A 255 20.88 20.22 -26.40
C GLY A 255 21.41 20.40 -24.97
N LYS A 256 20.95 21.45 -24.27
CA LYS A 256 21.37 21.76 -22.89
C LYS A 256 20.16 21.95 -21.96
N ALA A 257 20.17 21.25 -20.84
CA ALA A 257 19.15 21.31 -19.80
C ALA A 257 19.35 22.50 -18.85
N LEU A 258 18.34 22.84 -18.06
CA LEU A 258 18.44 23.79 -16.95
C LEU A 258 18.91 23.07 -15.68
N MET A 259 19.96 23.59 -15.03
CA MET A 259 20.30 23.14 -13.67
C MET A 259 19.38 23.77 -12.63
N LEU A 260 18.84 22.95 -11.72
CA LEU A 260 18.22 23.37 -10.46
C LEU A 260 19.09 22.93 -9.26
N GLY A 261 18.81 23.49 -8.08
CA GLY A 261 19.52 23.17 -6.83
C GLY A 261 20.49 24.28 -6.40
N GLU A 262 21.53 23.95 -5.64
CA GLU A 262 22.51 24.94 -5.15
C GLU A 262 23.25 25.66 -6.30
N ASN A 263 23.45 26.99 -6.18
CA ASN A 263 24.17 27.84 -7.15
C ASN A 263 23.66 27.79 -8.60
N SER A 264 22.42 27.37 -8.80
CA SER A 264 21.76 27.26 -10.10
C SER A 264 20.93 28.50 -10.46
N LEU A 265 20.32 28.51 -11.65
CA LEU A 265 19.28 29.46 -12.01
C LEU A 265 17.92 29.04 -11.40
N SER A 266 17.02 30.02 -11.25
CA SER A 266 15.62 29.83 -10.79
C SER A 266 14.70 30.74 -11.61
N PRO A 267 14.49 30.46 -12.92
CA PRO A 267 13.66 31.31 -13.76
C PRO A 267 12.21 31.36 -13.27
N VAL A 268 11.58 32.50 -13.53
CA VAL A 268 10.17 32.79 -13.20
C VAL A 268 9.51 33.32 -14.46
N TYR A 269 8.39 32.71 -14.82
CA TYR A 269 7.57 33.08 -15.98
C TYR A 269 6.24 33.59 -15.48
N GLU A 270 6.02 34.90 -15.57
CA GLU A 270 4.76 35.55 -15.18
C GLU A 270 3.84 35.62 -16.39
N ALA A 271 2.72 34.90 -16.35
CA ALA A 271 1.70 34.91 -17.38
C ALA A 271 0.35 34.55 -16.78
N GLN A 272 -0.70 35.25 -17.22
CA GLN A 272 -2.06 34.82 -16.94
C GLN A 272 -2.34 33.48 -17.62
N SER A 273 -3.03 32.59 -16.92
CA SER A 273 -3.47 31.29 -17.45
C SER A 273 -2.31 30.43 -17.96
N ILE A 274 -1.16 30.47 -17.27
CA ILE A 274 -0.01 29.60 -17.57
C ILE A 274 -0.33 28.12 -17.45
N ILE A 275 -1.38 27.78 -16.68
CA ILE A 275 -2.10 26.50 -16.69
C ILE A 275 -3.60 26.78 -16.69
N ARG A 276 -4.41 25.74 -16.94
CA ARG A 276 -5.86 25.71 -16.68
C ARG A 276 -6.12 24.83 -15.46
N THR A 277 -6.84 25.33 -14.45
CA THR A 277 -7.10 24.59 -13.21
C THR A 277 -8.07 23.43 -13.45
N GLU A 278 -8.96 23.56 -14.41
CA GLU A 278 -9.97 22.55 -14.74
C GLU A 278 -9.34 21.28 -15.33
N SER A 279 -8.29 21.42 -16.14
CA SER A 279 -7.64 20.29 -16.80
C SER A 279 -6.31 20.67 -17.45
N GLY A 280 -5.37 19.75 -17.55
CA GLY A 280 -4.10 20.02 -18.23
C GLY A 280 -3.10 18.87 -18.14
N THR A 281 -1.92 19.10 -18.70
CA THR A 281 -0.75 18.21 -18.56
C THR A 281 0.50 19.04 -18.32
N ILE A 282 1.36 18.61 -17.39
CA ILE A 282 2.75 19.07 -17.30
C ILE A 282 3.63 17.86 -17.58
N ALA A 283 4.56 17.98 -18.53
CA ALA A 283 5.50 16.92 -18.91
C ALA A 283 6.91 17.50 -19.02
N PHE A 284 7.92 16.80 -18.53
CA PHE A 284 9.30 17.26 -18.56
C PHE A 284 10.26 16.08 -18.35
N TRP A 285 11.51 16.27 -18.77
CA TRP A 285 12.60 15.38 -18.44
C TRP A 285 13.34 15.90 -17.22
N MET A 286 13.77 14.98 -16.37
CA MET A 286 14.65 15.32 -15.26
C MET A 286 15.76 14.30 -15.06
N MET A 287 16.87 14.76 -14.49
CA MET A 287 17.99 13.91 -14.13
C MET A 287 18.52 14.35 -12.75
N PRO A 288 18.36 13.52 -11.71
CA PRO A 288 19.08 13.70 -10.45
C PRO A 288 20.59 13.72 -10.69
N LEU A 289 21.34 14.47 -9.89
CA LEU A 289 22.80 14.54 -10.02
C LEU A 289 23.55 14.13 -8.76
N ASP A 290 23.07 14.54 -7.59
CA ASP A 290 23.70 14.29 -6.29
C ASP A 290 22.75 13.72 -5.25
N TRP A 291 21.63 13.16 -5.70
CA TRP A 291 20.64 12.50 -4.86
C TRP A 291 19.95 11.36 -5.62
N ASP A 292 19.37 10.44 -4.84
CA ASP A 292 18.51 9.36 -5.32
C ASP A 292 17.37 9.14 -4.30
N ASN A 293 16.35 8.36 -4.66
CA ASN A 293 15.21 8.08 -3.79
C ASN A 293 15.18 6.65 -3.20
N LEU A 294 16.20 5.81 -3.43
CA LEU A 294 16.18 4.38 -3.06
C LEU A 294 17.30 3.97 -2.10
N ALA A 295 18.35 4.76 -1.95
CA ALA A 295 19.45 4.50 -1.05
C ALA A 295 19.01 4.74 0.40
N ARG A 296 18.99 3.67 1.20
CA ARG A 296 18.77 3.76 2.65
C ARG A 296 19.91 4.46 3.40
N ASP A 297 21.10 4.54 2.80
CA ASP A 297 22.25 5.32 3.29
C ASP A 297 22.32 6.65 2.48
N ASN A 298 21.23 7.41 2.42
CA ASN A 298 21.18 8.72 1.77
C ASN A 298 21.97 9.75 2.62
N PRO A 299 22.89 10.56 2.06
CA PRO A 299 23.60 11.62 2.80
C PRO A 299 22.67 12.66 3.45
N TYR A 300 21.40 12.72 3.04
CA TYR A 300 20.37 13.60 3.59
C TYR A 300 19.45 12.93 4.63
N ASP A 301 19.71 11.68 5.05
CA ASP A 301 18.87 10.89 5.98
C ASP A 301 18.55 11.58 7.33
N LYS A 302 19.41 12.51 7.77
CA LYS A 302 19.26 13.27 9.02
C LYS A 302 18.57 14.62 8.85
N VAL A 303 18.15 14.97 7.64
CA VAL A 303 17.58 16.27 7.31
C VAL A 303 16.08 16.14 7.10
N ASP A 304 15.30 16.48 8.13
CA ASP A 304 13.86 16.69 7.98
C ASP A 304 13.66 18.11 7.41
N PRO A 305 13.08 18.27 6.21
CA PRO A 305 12.22 17.40 5.45
C PRO A 305 12.94 16.79 4.27
N LEU A 306 12.47 15.59 3.96
CA LEU A 306 13.03 14.74 2.93
C LEU A 306 12.45 15.04 1.55
N VAL A 307 11.94 16.27 1.36
CA VAL A 307 11.34 16.74 0.10
C VAL A 307 11.91 18.08 -0.35
N PHE A 308 11.97 18.30 -1.67
CA PHE A 308 12.37 19.58 -2.27
C PHE A 308 11.56 19.88 -3.54
N GLY A 309 11.29 21.16 -3.78
CA GLY A 309 10.46 21.58 -4.92
C GLY A 309 11.26 21.76 -6.20
N LEU A 310 10.82 21.11 -7.29
CA LEU A 310 11.37 21.37 -8.63
C LEU A 310 10.79 22.65 -9.22
N PHE A 311 9.47 22.79 -9.14
CA PHE A 311 8.76 23.96 -9.61
C PHE A 311 7.42 24.11 -8.89
N GLN A 312 6.85 25.31 -8.97
CA GLN A 312 5.52 25.62 -8.46
C GLN A 312 4.79 26.57 -9.41
N ILE A 313 3.47 26.51 -9.36
CA ILE A 313 2.57 27.48 -9.97
C ILE A 313 2.06 28.40 -8.87
N ASP A 314 2.37 29.68 -9.00
CA ASP A 314 1.82 30.75 -8.18
C ASP A 314 0.54 31.29 -8.83
N GLY A 315 -0.45 31.66 -8.02
CA GLY A 315 -1.69 32.26 -8.48
C GLY A 315 -2.39 33.08 -7.41
N GLU A 316 -3.43 33.81 -7.80
CA GLU A 316 -4.37 34.39 -6.85
C GLU A 316 -5.25 33.28 -6.28
N TYR A 317 -5.40 33.25 -4.96
CA TYR A 317 -6.28 32.29 -4.30
C TYR A 317 -7.75 32.61 -4.58
N ALA A 318 -8.60 31.59 -4.59
CA ALA A 318 -10.05 31.75 -4.66
C ALA A 318 -10.56 32.68 -3.54
N ALA A 319 -11.56 33.50 -3.84
CA ALA A 319 -12.01 34.60 -2.97
C ALA A 319 -12.48 34.12 -1.58
N ASP A 320 -13.06 32.93 -1.51
CA ASP A 320 -13.62 32.30 -0.31
C ASP A 320 -12.66 31.28 0.36
N SER A 321 -11.48 31.05 -0.23
CA SER A 321 -10.49 30.13 0.33
C SER A 321 -9.90 30.64 1.64
N TYR A 322 -9.43 29.71 2.47
CA TYR A 322 -8.83 30.06 3.76
C TYR A 322 -7.55 30.91 3.61
N ASP A 323 -6.66 30.54 2.67
CA ASP A 323 -5.42 31.26 2.37
C ASP A 323 -5.66 32.74 1.99
N ARG A 324 -6.78 33.02 1.31
CA ARG A 324 -7.18 34.37 0.91
C ARG A 324 -7.37 35.32 2.11
N LYS A 325 -7.61 34.80 3.32
CA LYS A 325 -7.69 35.59 4.56
C LYS A 325 -6.35 36.20 4.96
N PHE A 326 -5.23 35.59 4.58
CA PHE A 326 -3.89 36.00 5.02
C PHE A 326 -3.05 36.57 3.88
N ARG A 327 -3.24 36.08 2.65
CA ARG A 327 -2.45 36.48 1.47
C ARG A 327 -3.32 36.46 0.21
N GLN A 328 -3.10 37.42 -0.68
CA GLN A 328 -3.85 37.49 -1.94
C GLN A 328 -3.42 36.42 -2.96
N SER A 329 -2.12 36.13 -3.02
CA SER A 329 -1.51 35.21 -3.97
C SER A 329 -0.39 34.39 -3.34
N GLY A 330 0.00 33.31 -4.01
CA GLY A 330 1.11 32.43 -3.65
C GLY A 330 0.98 31.06 -4.34
N PRO A 331 1.64 30.01 -3.84
CA PRO A 331 1.62 28.71 -4.49
C PRO A 331 0.20 28.12 -4.47
N ILE A 332 -0.27 27.66 -5.62
CA ILE A 332 -1.54 26.93 -5.77
C ILE A 332 -1.33 25.49 -6.25
N LEU A 333 -0.15 25.20 -6.83
CA LEU A 333 0.32 23.86 -7.16
C LEU A 333 1.83 23.79 -6.95
N GLU A 334 2.31 22.78 -6.25
CA GLU A 334 3.75 22.54 -6.03
C GLU A 334 4.11 21.13 -6.49
N PHE A 335 5.23 20.99 -7.22
CA PHE A 335 5.79 19.71 -7.62
C PHE A 335 7.06 19.43 -6.82
N ASN A 336 6.99 18.47 -5.90
CA ASN A 336 8.03 18.17 -4.93
C ASN A 336 8.58 16.76 -5.12
N MET A 337 9.91 16.61 -5.12
CA MET A 337 10.59 15.32 -5.10
C MET A 337 10.83 14.86 -3.68
N ALA A 338 10.77 13.54 -3.46
CA ALA A 338 11.20 12.92 -2.23
C ALA A 338 12.58 12.29 -2.41
N VAL A 339 13.52 12.67 -1.55
CA VAL A 339 14.85 12.03 -1.47
C VAL A 339 14.82 10.80 -0.57
N GLN A 340 13.75 10.62 0.20
CA GLN A 340 13.50 9.41 0.97
C GLN A 340 12.02 9.02 0.87
N LEU A 341 11.79 7.74 0.68
CA LEU A 341 10.46 7.20 0.51
C LEU A 341 9.80 6.83 1.85
N PRO A 342 8.47 6.91 1.95
CA PRO A 342 7.75 6.40 3.10
C PRO A 342 7.90 4.89 3.21
N ALA A 343 7.85 4.35 4.44
CA ALA A 343 7.93 2.91 4.68
C ALA A 343 6.82 2.09 3.98
N SER A 344 5.73 2.75 3.60
CA SER A 344 4.59 2.17 2.87
C SER A 344 4.78 2.11 1.35
N ALA A 345 5.88 2.64 0.80
CA ALA A 345 6.14 2.57 -0.64
C ALA A 345 6.42 1.12 -1.07
N ASP A 346 5.60 0.60 -2.00
CA ASP A 346 5.75 -0.76 -2.52
C ASP A 346 6.71 -0.80 -3.72
N ARG A 347 6.43 0.02 -4.76
CA ARG A 347 7.20 0.02 -6.03
C ARG A 347 7.44 1.45 -6.55
N PRO A 348 8.17 2.27 -5.79
CA PRO A 348 8.55 3.62 -6.20
C PRO A 348 9.26 3.64 -7.56
N PRO A 349 8.97 4.65 -8.41
CA PRO A 349 9.82 4.99 -9.54
C PRO A 349 11.28 5.17 -9.11
N GLU A 350 12.23 4.61 -9.87
CA GLU A 350 13.65 4.70 -9.54
C GLU A 350 14.22 6.00 -10.08
N LEU A 351 14.62 6.91 -9.20
CA LEU A 351 15.22 8.19 -9.56
C LEU A 351 16.68 8.16 -9.12
N THR A 352 17.58 8.09 -10.09
CA THR A 352 18.99 7.78 -9.84
C THR A 352 19.90 8.81 -10.52
N PRO A 353 21.05 9.16 -9.90
CA PRO A 353 21.99 10.11 -10.45
C PRO A 353 22.42 9.75 -11.87
N GLY A 354 22.34 10.71 -12.78
CA GLY A 354 22.82 10.55 -14.16
C GLY A 354 21.85 9.84 -15.12
N ARG A 355 20.69 9.38 -14.64
CA ARG A 355 19.61 8.85 -15.50
C ARG A 355 18.58 9.93 -15.79
N TRP A 356 18.29 10.13 -17.08
CA TRP A 356 17.14 10.91 -17.51
C TRP A 356 15.85 10.11 -17.27
N THR A 357 14.85 10.76 -16.69
CA THR A 357 13.52 10.20 -16.44
C THR A 357 12.49 11.17 -16.99
N HIS A 358 11.56 10.68 -17.80
CA HIS A 358 10.46 11.49 -18.29
C HIS A 358 9.29 11.39 -17.32
N LEU A 359 8.87 12.53 -16.78
CA LEU A 359 7.74 12.63 -15.88
C LEU A 359 6.62 13.41 -16.55
N ALA A 360 5.41 12.89 -16.48
CA ALA A 360 4.22 13.62 -16.86
C ALA A 360 3.11 13.48 -15.83
N ILE A 361 2.36 14.56 -15.64
CA ILE A 361 1.18 14.60 -14.79
C ILE A 361 0.04 15.15 -15.63
N THR A 362 -1.07 14.45 -15.66
CA THR A 362 -2.33 14.94 -16.20
C THR A 362 -3.29 15.24 -15.06
N TRP A 363 -4.18 16.20 -15.23
CA TRP A 363 -5.27 16.44 -14.28
C TRP A 363 -6.60 16.74 -14.95
N THR A 364 -7.66 16.44 -14.21
CA THR A 364 -9.04 16.87 -14.47
C THR A 364 -9.68 17.17 -13.13
N GLY A 365 -10.08 18.42 -12.90
CA GLY A 365 -10.39 18.92 -11.57
C GLY A 365 -9.20 18.77 -10.63
N ARG A 366 -9.40 18.04 -9.53
CA ARG A 366 -8.36 17.71 -8.53
C ARG A 366 -7.83 16.28 -8.64
N THR A 367 -8.25 15.54 -9.66
CA THR A 367 -7.77 14.19 -9.91
C THR A 367 -6.51 14.26 -10.76
N PHE A 368 -5.42 13.68 -10.28
CA PHE A 368 -4.14 13.62 -10.97
C PHE A 368 -3.82 12.20 -11.40
N GLU A 369 -3.27 12.05 -12.60
CA GLU A 369 -2.68 10.79 -13.08
C GLU A 369 -1.21 11.04 -13.38
N TYR A 370 -0.37 10.05 -13.07
CA TYR A 370 1.08 10.19 -13.13
C TYR A 370 1.65 9.19 -14.12
N TYR A 371 2.68 9.63 -14.84
CA TYR A 371 3.36 8.86 -15.86
C TYR A 371 4.87 8.98 -15.70
N VAL A 372 5.56 7.87 -15.92
CA VAL A 372 7.00 7.72 -15.78
C VAL A 372 7.51 6.97 -17.01
N ASP A 373 8.44 7.57 -17.74
CA ASP A 373 9.01 6.99 -18.97
C ASP A 373 7.91 6.55 -19.95
N GLY A 374 6.86 7.36 -20.08
CA GLY A 374 5.72 7.11 -20.98
C GLY A 374 4.60 6.23 -20.40
N GLU A 375 4.83 5.59 -19.25
CA GLU A 375 3.90 4.61 -18.67
C GLU A 375 3.15 5.15 -17.45
N LYS A 376 1.86 4.85 -17.36
CA LYS A 376 1.01 5.25 -16.22
C LYS A 376 1.49 4.51 -14.97
N ARG A 377 1.89 5.23 -13.93
CA ARG A 377 2.45 4.64 -12.70
C ARG A 377 2.15 5.49 -11.47
N SER A 378 1.88 4.85 -10.33
CA SER A 378 1.80 5.54 -9.04
C SER A 378 3.15 6.19 -8.70
N PRO A 379 3.17 7.41 -8.13
CA PRO A 379 4.39 8.00 -7.63
C PRO A 379 4.94 7.26 -6.41
N ASP A 380 4.11 6.51 -5.66
CA ASP A 380 4.49 5.75 -4.45
C ASP A 380 5.39 6.55 -3.48
N GLY A 381 5.09 7.84 -3.35
CA GLY A 381 5.84 8.78 -2.50
C GLY A 381 7.15 9.31 -3.08
N ALA A 382 7.60 8.88 -4.26
CA ALA A 382 8.83 9.37 -4.91
C ALA A 382 8.76 10.86 -5.29
N TRP A 383 7.57 11.35 -5.60
CA TRP A 383 7.26 12.76 -5.69
C TRP A 383 5.82 12.98 -5.27
N SER A 384 5.46 14.24 -5.10
CA SER A 384 4.12 14.64 -4.72
C SER A 384 3.75 15.95 -5.40
N VAL A 385 2.47 16.02 -5.79
CA VAL A 385 1.83 17.26 -6.23
C VAL A 385 0.97 17.75 -5.10
N TRP A 386 1.29 18.94 -4.60
CA TRP A 386 0.56 19.55 -3.49
C TRP A 386 -0.31 20.65 -4.05
N LEU A 387 -1.56 20.68 -3.58
CA LEU A 387 -2.48 21.81 -3.77
C LEU A 387 -2.57 22.52 -2.42
N PRO A 388 -1.65 23.44 -2.08
CA PRO A 388 -1.51 24.03 -0.74
C PRO A 388 -2.60 25.09 -0.46
N ILE A 389 -3.84 24.78 -0.79
CA ILE A 389 -5.04 25.55 -0.49
C ILE A 389 -5.76 24.82 0.64
N TYR A 390 -5.37 25.12 1.88
CA TYR A 390 -5.72 24.31 3.03
C TYR A 390 -7.09 24.70 3.60
N PRO A 391 -7.92 23.73 4.03
CA PRO A 391 -8.85 24.04 5.11
C PRO A 391 -8.01 24.43 6.33
N GLY A 392 -8.34 25.51 7.03
CA GLY A 392 -7.66 25.83 8.30
C GLY A 392 -7.71 24.62 9.26
N HIS A 393 -6.93 24.65 10.35
CA HIS A 393 -6.75 23.55 11.34
C HIS A 393 -8.02 22.92 11.97
N ASP A 394 -9.21 23.21 11.47
CA ASP A 394 -10.43 22.49 11.74
C ASP A 394 -10.53 21.21 10.88
N PRO A 395 -10.36 20.01 11.48
CA PRO A 395 -10.47 18.73 10.77
C PRO A 395 -11.87 18.44 10.19
N ARG A 396 -12.86 19.31 10.41
CA ARG A 396 -14.22 19.22 9.83
C ARG A 396 -14.35 19.91 8.47
N ASN A 397 -13.36 20.68 8.03
CA ASN A 397 -13.41 21.33 6.73
C ASN A 397 -12.71 20.44 5.69
N GLU A 398 -13.49 19.79 4.84
CA GLU A 398 -12.94 19.09 3.68
C GLU A 398 -12.40 20.09 2.64
N PRO A 399 -11.32 19.76 1.91
CA PRO A 399 -10.83 20.59 0.81
C PRO A 399 -11.95 20.79 -0.23
N ARG A 400 -12.28 22.04 -0.55
CA ARG A 400 -13.31 22.34 -1.56
C ARG A 400 -12.72 22.37 -2.96
N ASP A 401 -13.30 21.59 -3.86
CA ASP A 401 -12.89 21.55 -5.27
C ASP A 401 -12.88 22.93 -5.93
N GLU A 402 -13.86 23.75 -5.57
CA GLU A 402 -14.04 25.13 -6.03
C GLU A 402 -12.83 26.02 -5.77
N TRP A 403 -12.08 25.80 -4.68
CA TRP A 403 -10.93 26.66 -4.38
C TRP A 403 -9.78 26.49 -5.37
N TRP A 404 -9.57 25.27 -5.85
CA TRP A 404 -8.62 24.99 -6.92
C TRP A 404 -9.15 25.50 -8.26
N LEU A 405 -10.41 25.19 -8.59
CA LEU A 405 -11.02 25.57 -9.86
C LEU A 405 -11.08 27.10 -10.03
N ASN A 406 -11.36 27.84 -8.96
CA ASN A 406 -11.49 29.30 -8.98
C ASN A 406 -10.17 30.05 -8.72
N ALA A 407 -9.06 29.33 -8.49
CA ALA A 407 -7.75 29.97 -8.39
C ALA A 407 -7.34 30.55 -9.75
N ARG A 408 -6.52 31.62 -9.74
CA ARG A 408 -6.06 32.29 -10.96
C ARG A 408 -4.54 32.14 -11.12
N PRO A 409 -4.07 31.12 -11.87
CA PRO A 409 -2.65 30.92 -12.14
C PRO A 409 -2.02 32.16 -12.79
N ALA A 410 -0.86 32.58 -12.27
CA ALA A 410 -0.20 33.82 -12.65
C ALA A 410 1.32 33.68 -12.90
N ALA A 411 1.99 32.68 -12.32
CA ALA A 411 3.40 32.45 -12.59
C ALA A 411 3.83 30.99 -12.44
N LEU A 412 4.81 30.58 -13.27
CA LEU A 412 5.58 29.34 -13.11
C LEU A 412 6.96 29.68 -12.57
N ARG A 413 7.38 29.01 -11.50
CA ARG A 413 8.66 29.25 -10.82
C ARG A 413 9.44 27.96 -10.67
N PHE A 414 10.71 27.98 -11.07
CA PHE A 414 11.63 26.84 -10.94
C PHE A 414 12.57 26.99 -9.73
N GLY A 415 12.91 25.85 -9.10
CA GLY A 415 13.94 25.71 -8.07
C GLY A 415 13.61 26.44 -6.77
N THR A 416 12.61 25.98 -6.02
CA THR A 416 12.20 26.60 -4.76
C THR A 416 13.12 26.16 -3.61
N ARG A 417 14.01 27.06 -3.18
CA ARG A 417 15.07 26.75 -2.19
C ARG A 417 14.70 27.07 -0.74
N ARG A 418 13.54 27.68 -0.53
CA ARG A 418 13.17 28.34 0.74
C ARG A 418 13.36 27.44 1.97
N TYR A 419 13.03 26.16 1.84
CA TYR A 419 13.18 25.22 2.93
C TYR A 419 14.65 24.91 3.24
N TRP A 420 15.41 24.50 2.24
CA TRP A 420 16.80 24.06 2.37
C TRP A 420 17.74 25.21 2.79
N GLU A 421 17.45 26.43 2.34
CA GLU A 421 18.11 27.65 2.80
C GLU A 421 17.92 27.89 4.31
N GLN A 422 16.72 27.65 4.85
CA GLN A 422 16.45 27.81 6.29
C GLN A 422 17.25 26.81 7.13
N LEU A 423 17.41 25.59 6.66
CA LEU A 423 18.21 24.57 7.32
C LEU A 423 19.73 24.76 7.16
N LYS A 424 20.16 25.69 6.28
CA LYS A 424 21.57 25.87 5.90
C LYS A 424 22.19 24.58 5.32
N VAL A 425 21.37 23.79 4.61
CA VAL A 425 21.79 22.57 3.92
C VAL A 425 21.75 22.82 2.41
N LYS A 426 22.65 22.16 1.68
CA LYS A 426 22.71 22.25 0.22
C LYS A 426 21.44 21.64 -0.39
N CYS A 427 20.76 22.41 -1.23
CA CYS A 427 19.60 21.90 -1.97
C CYS A 427 20.08 20.91 -3.04
N PRO A 428 19.47 19.70 -3.12
CA PRO A 428 19.83 18.71 -4.14
C PRO A 428 19.79 19.28 -5.55
N ARG A 429 20.73 18.86 -6.40
CA ARG A 429 20.83 19.30 -7.79
C ARG A 429 20.12 18.32 -8.71
N THR A 430 19.33 18.91 -9.61
CA THR A 430 18.53 18.21 -10.61
C THR A 430 18.58 18.98 -11.91
N ALA A 431 18.95 18.33 -13.00
CA ALA A 431 18.79 18.90 -14.33
C ALA A 431 17.35 18.70 -14.81
N ILE A 432 16.74 19.71 -15.43
CA ILE A 432 15.41 19.64 -16.06
C ILE A 432 15.52 20.06 -17.52
N ASP A 433 14.82 19.34 -18.39
CA ASP A 433 14.81 19.62 -19.82
C ASP A 433 13.42 19.41 -20.45
N ASP A 434 13.22 19.98 -21.63
CA ASP A 434 12.00 19.91 -22.46
C ASP A 434 10.71 20.04 -21.62
N PHE A 435 10.61 21.10 -20.81
CA PHE A 435 9.47 21.33 -19.93
C PHE A 435 8.27 21.85 -20.71
N ARG A 436 7.14 21.15 -20.63
CA ARG A 436 5.93 21.40 -21.42
C ARG A 436 4.69 21.51 -20.55
N ILE A 437 3.79 22.41 -20.95
CA ILE A 437 2.44 22.53 -20.40
C ILE A 437 1.44 22.43 -21.54
N TYR A 438 0.46 21.54 -21.39
CA TYR A 438 -0.68 21.38 -22.28
C TYR A 438 -1.97 21.81 -21.60
N SER A 439 -2.86 22.40 -22.39
CA SER A 439 -4.16 22.92 -21.94
C SER A 439 -5.22 21.85 -21.65
N ARG A 440 -4.89 20.56 -21.87
CA ARG A 440 -5.75 19.41 -21.59
C ARG A 440 -4.94 18.21 -21.07
N PRO A 441 -5.59 17.20 -20.46
CA PRO A 441 -4.98 15.91 -20.22
C PRO A 441 -4.59 15.25 -21.55
N LEU A 442 -3.31 14.91 -21.70
CA LEU A 442 -2.81 14.06 -22.77
C LEU A 442 -3.20 12.60 -22.50
N SER A 443 -3.45 11.85 -23.56
CA SER A 443 -3.73 10.41 -23.47
C SER A 443 -2.45 9.62 -23.17
N ARG A 444 -2.57 8.32 -22.83
CA ARG A 444 -1.41 7.46 -22.60
C ARG A 444 -0.53 7.37 -23.85
N SER A 445 -1.14 7.23 -25.04
CA SER A 445 -0.40 7.17 -26.31
C SER A 445 0.31 8.50 -26.61
N GLU A 446 -0.29 9.65 -26.30
CA GLU A 446 0.36 10.94 -26.48
C GLU A 446 1.55 11.13 -25.53
N ILE A 447 1.43 10.70 -24.28
CA ILE A 447 2.53 10.75 -23.30
C ILE A 447 3.64 9.78 -23.67
N LEU A 448 3.30 8.59 -24.17
CA LEU A 448 4.27 7.64 -24.70
C LEU A 448 4.99 8.21 -25.93
N ASN A 449 4.26 8.91 -26.82
CA ASN A 449 4.88 9.60 -27.95
C ASN A 449 5.82 10.72 -27.51
N LEU A 450 5.50 11.48 -26.45
CA LEU A 450 6.44 12.46 -25.88
C LEU A 450 7.72 11.79 -25.38
N PHE A 451 7.59 10.66 -24.69
CA PHE A 451 8.73 9.90 -24.24
C PHE A 451 9.56 9.37 -25.41
N SER A 452 8.94 8.71 -26.40
CA SER A 452 9.62 8.18 -27.60
C SER A 452 10.32 9.28 -28.39
N ILE A 453 9.65 10.42 -28.59
CA ILE A 453 10.27 11.59 -29.21
C ILE A 453 11.43 12.08 -28.36
N GLY A 454 11.35 12.13 -27.04
CA GLY A 454 12.49 12.46 -26.17
C GLY A 454 13.64 11.46 -26.30
N MET A 455 13.34 10.17 -26.48
CA MET A 455 14.32 9.10 -26.67
C MET A 455 15.02 9.11 -28.04
N GLY A 456 14.41 9.73 -29.05
CA GLY A 456 14.87 9.63 -30.44
C GLY A 456 14.28 8.47 -31.21
N ASP A 457 13.28 7.82 -30.62
CA ASP A 457 12.49 6.78 -31.25
C ASP A 457 11.40 7.39 -32.14
N GLU A 458 10.94 6.59 -33.10
CA GLU A 458 9.83 6.97 -33.98
C GLU A 458 8.50 6.95 -33.20
N PRO A 459 7.74 8.08 -33.15
CA PRO A 459 6.44 8.12 -32.50
C PRO A 459 5.40 7.30 -33.27
N LYS A 460 4.35 6.85 -32.57
CA LYS A 460 3.29 6.01 -33.14
C LYS A 460 2.01 6.79 -33.36
N ALA A 461 1.35 6.56 -34.48
CA ALA A 461 0.04 7.15 -34.75
C ALA A 461 -0.95 6.80 -33.63
N LEU A 462 -1.80 7.76 -33.26
CA LEU A 462 -2.81 7.55 -32.22
C LEU A 462 -3.82 6.47 -32.62
N PRO A 463 -4.29 5.62 -31.68
CA PRO A 463 -5.43 4.75 -31.93
C PRO A 463 -6.72 5.58 -32.08
N GLU A 464 -7.83 4.95 -32.47
CA GLU A 464 -9.12 5.63 -32.58
C GLU A 464 -9.63 6.15 -31.22
N ALA A 465 -9.41 5.38 -30.17
CA ALA A 465 -9.72 5.75 -28.79
C ALA A 465 -8.85 4.98 -27.81
N GLU A 466 -8.75 5.50 -26.60
CA GLU A 466 -8.21 4.81 -25.43
C GLU A 466 -9.31 4.56 -24.40
N MET A 467 -9.17 3.48 -23.63
CA MET A 467 -10.10 3.14 -22.57
C MET A 467 -9.37 2.54 -21.37
N ASP A 468 -9.55 3.16 -20.21
CA ASP A 468 -9.16 2.63 -18.91
C ASP A 468 -10.36 1.90 -18.29
N VAL A 469 -10.22 0.62 -17.94
CA VAL A 469 -11.32 -0.20 -17.42
C VAL A 469 -11.02 -0.71 -16.01
N ALA A 470 -11.98 -0.54 -15.11
CA ALA A 470 -12.06 -1.22 -13.83
C ALA A 470 -13.33 -2.08 -13.80
N TRP A 471 -13.28 -3.26 -13.18
CA TRP A 471 -14.41 -4.18 -13.19
C TRP A 471 -14.48 -5.00 -11.90
N ASN A 472 -15.70 -5.40 -11.54
CA ASN A 472 -15.99 -6.36 -10.47
C ASN A 472 -17.04 -7.35 -10.97
N GLY A 473 -16.60 -8.59 -11.20
CA GLY A 473 -17.43 -9.67 -11.74
C GLY A 473 -18.43 -10.26 -10.75
N VAL A 474 -18.27 -10.02 -9.44
CA VAL A 474 -19.21 -10.43 -8.40
C VAL A 474 -20.38 -9.45 -8.33
N SER A 475 -20.09 -8.15 -8.24
CA SER A 475 -21.14 -7.12 -8.22
C SER A 475 -21.74 -6.83 -9.60
N GLY A 476 -21.10 -7.32 -10.68
CA GLY A 476 -21.54 -7.08 -12.04
C GLY A 476 -21.39 -5.64 -12.50
N ARG A 477 -20.26 -5.01 -12.14
CA ARG A 477 -19.99 -3.60 -12.45
C ARG A 477 -18.74 -3.46 -13.31
N ILE A 478 -18.83 -2.62 -14.32
CA ILE A 478 -17.70 -2.18 -15.14
C ILE A 478 -17.70 -0.66 -15.13
N SER A 479 -16.57 -0.06 -14.78
CA SER A 479 -16.31 1.37 -14.93
C SER A 479 -15.28 1.56 -16.02
N ALA A 480 -15.54 2.47 -16.96
CA ALA A 480 -14.61 2.77 -18.03
C ALA A 480 -14.45 4.29 -18.20
N HIS A 481 -13.20 4.75 -18.39
CA HIS A 481 -12.91 6.10 -18.85
C HIS A 481 -12.43 6.04 -20.29
N VAL A 482 -13.19 6.62 -21.21
CA VAL A 482 -12.92 6.56 -22.64
C VAL A 482 -12.44 7.91 -23.14
N THR A 483 -11.34 7.91 -23.90
CA THR A 483 -10.74 9.10 -24.53
C THR A 483 -10.73 8.92 -26.05
N PRO A 484 -11.58 9.65 -26.80
CA PRO A 484 -11.56 9.72 -28.25
C PRO A 484 -10.26 10.34 -28.79
N LEU A 485 -9.65 9.65 -29.75
CA LEU A 485 -8.37 10.02 -30.35
C LEU A 485 -8.40 10.06 -31.89
N VAL A 486 -9.51 9.67 -32.52
CA VAL A 486 -9.78 9.87 -33.97
C VAL A 486 -9.59 11.33 -34.39
N GLU A 487 -9.29 11.57 -35.68
CA GLU A 487 -9.01 12.90 -36.22
C GLU A 487 -10.09 13.94 -35.85
N ASN A 488 -11.34 13.55 -36.06
CA ASN A 488 -12.52 14.34 -35.76
C ASN A 488 -13.09 14.07 -34.35
N TYR A 489 -12.25 13.85 -33.34
CA TYR A 489 -12.67 13.53 -31.97
C TYR A 489 -13.69 14.51 -31.36
N ARG A 490 -13.75 15.75 -31.86
CA ARG A 490 -14.73 16.77 -31.43
C ARG A 490 -16.17 16.41 -31.84
N ASP A 491 -16.33 15.58 -32.86
CA ASP A 491 -17.62 15.10 -33.36
C ASP A 491 -18.17 13.93 -32.51
N ALA A 492 -17.34 13.31 -31.66
CA ALA A 492 -17.80 12.30 -30.70
C ALA A 492 -18.76 12.98 -29.72
N THR A 493 -20.07 12.81 -29.91
CA THR A 493 -21.10 13.40 -29.06
C THR A 493 -21.49 12.46 -27.93
N SER A 494 -21.47 11.14 -28.18
CA SER A 494 -21.75 10.13 -27.17
C SER A 494 -20.87 8.89 -27.31
N ILE A 495 -20.81 8.07 -26.25
CA ILE A 495 -20.05 6.83 -26.18
C ILE A 495 -21.00 5.71 -25.76
N VAL A 496 -20.96 4.60 -26.50
CA VAL A 496 -21.68 3.36 -26.17
C VAL A 496 -20.68 2.37 -25.60
N LEU A 497 -20.80 2.05 -24.31
CA LEU A 497 -19.99 1.06 -23.62
C LEU A 497 -20.77 -0.26 -23.55
N SER A 498 -20.19 -1.35 -24.04
CA SER A 498 -20.81 -2.68 -24.04
C SER A 498 -19.90 -3.73 -23.43
N LEU A 499 -20.48 -4.66 -22.67
CA LEU A 499 -19.83 -5.89 -22.24
C LEU A 499 -20.25 -7.03 -23.16
N LEU A 500 -19.26 -7.67 -23.79
CA LEU A 500 -19.46 -8.79 -24.69
C LEU A 500 -18.82 -10.04 -24.10
N ARG A 501 -19.49 -11.19 -24.21
CA ARG A 501 -18.89 -12.49 -23.88
C ARG A 501 -18.01 -12.95 -25.05
N ASP A 502 -16.75 -13.24 -24.78
CA ASP A 502 -15.77 -13.68 -25.79
C ASP A 502 -15.82 -15.21 -25.92
N GLY A 503 -16.55 -15.69 -26.93
CA GLY A 503 -16.79 -17.10 -27.22
C GLY A 503 -16.98 -17.36 -28.72
N ALA A 504 -17.53 -18.52 -29.09
CA ALA A 504 -17.76 -18.88 -30.50
C ALA A 504 -18.75 -17.93 -31.21
N GLN A 505 -19.64 -17.30 -30.45
CA GLN A 505 -20.45 -16.15 -30.88
C GLN A 505 -20.30 -15.04 -29.83
N VAL A 506 -20.07 -13.82 -30.31
CA VAL A 506 -19.95 -12.63 -29.46
C VAL A 506 -21.36 -12.21 -29.04
N GLU A 507 -21.69 -12.36 -27.76
CA GLU A 507 -22.98 -12.01 -27.18
C GLU A 507 -22.85 -10.72 -26.36
N THR A 508 -23.72 -9.74 -26.62
CA THR A 508 -23.80 -8.51 -25.80
C THR A 508 -24.58 -8.79 -24.52
N LEU A 509 -23.91 -8.73 -23.38
CA LEU A 509 -24.52 -8.96 -22.07
C LEU A 509 -25.18 -7.70 -21.51
N ALA A 510 -24.56 -6.54 -21.74
CA ALA A 510 -25.10 -5.26 -21.31
C ALA A 510 -24.49 -4.13 -22.15
N SER A 511 -25.22 -3.02 -22.24
CA SER A 511 -24.75 -1.80 -22.91
C SER A 511 -25.28 -0.55 -22.20
N GLN A 512 -24.49 0.51 -22.20
CA GLN A 512 -24.83 1.81 -21.62
C GLN A 512 -24.29 2.93 -22.51
N THR A 513 -25.09 3.97 -22.72
CA THR A 513 -24.69 5.16 -23.47
C THR A 513 -24.52 6.34 -22.53
N ALA A 514 -23.47 7.15 -22.75
CA ALA A 514 -23.30 8.44 -22.09
C ALA A 514 -22.91 9.54 -23.09
N GLN A 515 -23.33 10.78 -22.82
CA GLN A 515 -22.90 11.94 -23.58
C GLN A 515 -21.44 12.28 -23.22
N THR A 516 -20.72 12.83 -24.19
CA THR A 516 -19.35 13.33 -23.99
C THR A 516 -19.34 14.65 -23.26
N ASP A 517 -18.34 14.86 -22.42
CA ASP A 517 -18.09 16.16 -21.80
C ASP A 517 -17.40 17.14 -22.76
N SER A 518 -17.02 18.32 -22.27
CA SER A 518 -16.32 19.34 -23.05
C SER A 518 -14.88 18.96 -23.41
N GLY A 519 -14.23 18.10 -22.62
CA GLY A 519 -12.91 17.52 -22.89
C GLY A 519 -12.94 16.29 -23.81
N ARG A 520 -14.16 15.84 -24.15
CA ARG A 520 -14.47 14.60 -24.84
C ARG A 520 -14.01 13.34 -24.09
N ARG A 521 -13.64 13.41 -22.81
CA ARG A 521 -13.27 12.25 -21.98
C ARG A 521 -14.47 11.88 -21.11
N THR A 522 -14.97 10.65 -21.22
CA THR A 522 -16.19 10.26 -20.50
C THR A 522 -15.95 9.07 -19.58
N GLY A 523 -16.33 9.22 -18.31
CA GLY A 523 -16.49 8.11 -17.39
C GLY A 523 -17.88 7.49 -17.52
N LEU A 524 -17.96 6.17 -17.66
CA LEU A 524 -19.21 5.42 -17.72
C LEU A 524 -19.18 4.28 -16.69
N GLU A 525 -20.33 4.02 -16.07
CA GLU A 525 -20.56 2.80 -15.29
C GLU A 525 -21.61 1.94 -16.00
N LEU A 526 -21.27 0.67 -16.23
CA LEU A 526 -22.14 -0.35 -16.78
C LEU A 526 -22.47 -1.37 -15.69
N LYS A 527 -23.76 -1.46 -15.36
CA LYS A 527 -24.30 -2.52 -14.48
C LYS A 527 -24.80 -3.66 -15.35
N CYS A 528 -24.18 -4.82 -15.23
CA CYS A 528 -24.44 -6.00 -16.07
C CYS A 528 -24.87 -7.24 -15.25
N GLY A 529 -24.97 -7.12 -13.93
CA GLY A 529 -25.19 -8.25 -13.04
C GLY A 529 -23.95 -9.17 -12.94
N PRO A 530 -23.89 -10.08 -11.95
CA PRO A 530 -22.75 -10.97 -11.81
C PRO A 530 -22.53 -11.77 -13.09
N PHE A 531 -21.32 -11.75 -13.65
CA PHE A 531 -21.00 -12.46 -14.89
C PHE A 531 -19.98 -13.58 -14.62
N GLU A 532 -20.16 -14.74 -15.25
CA GLU A 532 -19.41 -15.98 -14.98
C GLU A 532 -17.88 -15.88 -15.14
N PHE A 533 -17.17 -16.93 -14.73
CA PHE A 533 -15.76 -17.07 -15.09
C PHE A 533 -15.63 -17.28 -16.60
N GLY A 534 -14.77 -16.50 -17.25
CA GLY A 534 -14.64 -16.52 -18.71
C GLY A 534 -13.89 -15.32 -19.27
N LYS A 535 -13.84 -15.26 -20.60
CA LYS A 535 -13.25 -14.16 -21.36
C LYS A 535 -14.33 -13.19 -21.81
N TYR A 536 -14.01 -11.91 -21.77
CA TYR A 536 -14.92 -10.83 -22.08
C TYR A 536 -14.22 -9.73 -22.85
N ILE A 537 -14.99 -9.01 -23.67
CA ILE A 537 -14.57 -7.80 -24.36
C ILE A 537 -15.43 -6.65 -23.83
N VAL A 538 -14.78 -5.64 -23.26
CA VAL A 538 -15.41 -4.34 -23.04
C VAL A 538 -15.15 -3.53 -24.30
N ARG A 539 -16.22 -3.10 -24.97
CA ARG A 539 -16.13 -2.31 -26.21
C ARG A 539 -16.72 -0.94 -26.00
N ALA A 540 -15.96 0.10 -26.33
CA ALA A 540 -16.45 1.46 -26.39
C ALA A 540 -16.54 1.90 -27.85
N GLU A 541 -17.73 2.34 -28.26
CA GLU A 541 -17.99 2.87 -29.59
C GLU A 541 -18.28 4.37 -29.51
N LEU A 542 -17.56 5.16 -30.31
CA LEU A 542 -17.71 6.59 -30.42
C LEU A 542 -18.82 6.92 -31.42
N LYS A 543 -19.79 7.73 -31.00
CA LYS A 543 -20.94 8.11 -31.82
C LYS A 543 -20.92 9.59 -32.18
N GLY A 544 -21.08 9.87 -33.47
CA GLY A 544 -21.24 11.20 -34.03
C GLY A 544 -22.63 11.80 -33.74
N GLN A 545 -22.89 13.00 -34.26
CA GLN A 545 -24.14 13.73 -33.99
C GLN A 545 -25.38 13.03 -34.57
N ALA A 546 -25.24 12.29 -35.68
CA ALA A 546 -26.33 11.51 -36.28
C ALA A 546 -26.39 10.06 -35.75
N GLY A 547 -25.60 9.72 -34.72
CA GLY A 547 -25.51 8.38 -34.13
C GLY A 547 -24.65 7.40 -34.93
N GLU A 548 -23.94 7.87 -35.95
CA GLU A 548 -22.99 7.12 -36.74
C GLU A 548 -21.75 6.74 -35.93
N SER A 549 -21.16 5.58 -36.23
CA SER A 549 -19.90 5.16 -35.62
C SER A 549 -18.75 5.93 -36.25
N ILE A 550 -17.97 6.64 -35.43
CA ILE A 550 -16.78 7.37 -35.89
C ILE A 550 -15.47 6.78 -35.38
N GLY A 551 -15.54 5.76 -34.51
CA GLY A 551 -14.39 5.01 -34.03
C GLY A 551 -14.76 4.08 -32.87
N ALA A 552 -13.85 3.18 -32.51
CA ALA A 552 -14.05 2.26 -31.39
C ALA A 552 -12.73 1.84 -30.72
N CYS A 553 -12.84 1.33 -29.50
CA CYS A 553 -11.74 0.62 -28.85
C CYS A 553 -12.27 -0.57 -28.03
N GLU A 554 -11.38 -1.52 -27.76
CA GLU A 554 -11.68 -2.74 -27.03
C GLU A 554 -10.69 -2.95 -25.90
N TYR A 555 -11.19 -3.44 -24.76
CA TYR A 555 -10.41 -3.94 -23.65
C TYR A 555 -10.80 -5.39 -23.39
N ARG A 556 -9.84 -6.31 -23.50
CA ARG A 556 -10.06 -7.73 -23.24
C ARG A 556 -9.72 -8.04 -21.78
N LEU A 557 -10.64 -8.73 -21.10
CA LEU A 557 -10.43 -9.19 -19.73
C LEU A 557 -10.82 -10.65 -19.58
N GLU A 558 -10.21 -11.31 -18.60
CA GLU A 558 -10.50 -12.70 -18.24
C GLU A 558 -10.81 -12.78 -16.75
N ARG A 559 -12.03 -13.15 -16.41
CA ARG A 559 -12.41 -13.48 -15.04
C ARG A 559 -12.00 -14.92 -14.78
N LYS A 560 -10.81 -15.13 -14.24
CA LYS A 560 -10.30 -16.46 -13.88
C LYS A 560 -10.93 -16.96 -12.61
N ARG A 561 -11.23 -18.27 -12.57
CA ARG A 561 -11.66 -18.92 -11.34
C ARG A 561 -10.44 -19.08 -10.41
N PRO A 562 -10.42 -18.46 -9.22
CA PRO A 562 -9.35 -18.68 -8.26
C PRO A 562 -9.38 -20.12 -7.74
N ALA A 563 -8.21 -20.67 -7.38
CA ALA A 563 -8.08 -22.04 -6.87
C ALA A 563 -8.89 -22.30 -5.58
N TRP A 564 -9.11 -21.25 -4.78
CA TRP A 564 -9.90 -21.31 -3.55
C TRP A 564 -11.41 -21.12 -3.78
N HIS A 565 -11.88 -20.78 -4.98
CA HIS A 565 -13.31 -20.55 -5.23
C HIS A 565 -14.13 -21.85 -5.14
N GLY A 566 -14.93 -21.94 -4.08
CA GLY A 566 -15.69 -23.14 -3.70
C GLY A 566 -14.87 -24.14 -2.89
N PHE A 567 -13.66 -23.77 -2.45
CA PHE A 567 -12.87 -24.58 -1.52
C PHE A 567 -13.58 -24.64 -0.17
N ARG A 568 -13.77 -25.86 0.34
CA ARG A 568 -14.42 -26.12 1.64
C ARG A 568 -13.43 -26.56 2.72
N GLY A 569 -12.12 -26.54 2.46
CA GLY A 569 -11.14 -26.84 3.50
C GLY A 569 -11.17 -25.76 4.58
N GLY A 570 -11.10 -26.18 5.85
CA GLY A 570 -11.32 -25.32 7.01
C GLY A 570 -12.77 -25.33 7.53
N ILE A 571 -13.73 -25.84 6.75
CA ILE A 571 -15.09 -26.13 7.24
C ILE A 571 -15.07 -27.52 7.87
N SER A 572 -15.40 -27.61 9.15
CA SER A 572 -15.40 -28.85 9.94
C SER A 572 -16.75 -29.03 10.63
N GLU A 573 -17.27 -30.25 10.58
CA GLU A 573 -18.46 -30.69 11.34
C GLU A 573 -18.10 -31.22 12.74
N LYS A 574 -16.83 -31.06 13.14
CA LYS A 574 -16.32 -31.37 14.48
C LYS A 574 -16.07 -30.11 15.27
N VAL A 575 -16.34 -30.17 16.56
CA VAL A 575 -15.99 -29.08 17.49
C VAL A 575 -14.48 -28.97 17.67
N MET A 576 -14.02 -27.76 17.93
CA MET A 576 -12.62 -27.53 18.28
C MET A 576 -12.30 -28.12 19.67
N PRO A 577 -11.03 -28.50 19.94
CA PRO A 577 -10.62 -28.91 21.28
C PRO A 577 -11.05 -27.90 22.35
N GLU A 578 -11.48 -28.37 23.52
CA GLU A 578 -12.03 -27.60 24.65
C GLU A 578 -13.52 -27.20 24.55
N TRP A 579 -14.13 -27.23 23.36
CA TRP A 579 -15.59 -27.09 23.22
C TRP A 579 -16.28 -28.46 23.32
N THR A 580 -17.43 -28.48 23.98
CA THR A 580 -18.30 -29.66 23.99
C THR A 580 -19.16 -29.68 22.73
N PRO A 581 -19.41 -30.85 22.12
CA PRO A 581 -20.43 -31.00 21.09
C PRO A 581 -21.77 -30.44 21.53
N VAL A 582 -22.56 -29.97 20.57
CA VAL A 582 -23.95 -29.56 20.81
C VAL A 582 -24.76 -30.77 21.28
N GLU A 583 -25.53 -30.60 22.34
CA GLU A 583 -26.46 -31.57 22.89
C GLU A 583 -27.90 -31.04 22.78
N VAL A 584 -28.87 -31.93 22.59
CA VAL A 584 -30.30 -31.58 22.55
C VAL A 584 -31.06 -32.48 23.50
N SER A 585 -31.86 -31.89 24.39
CA SER A 585 -32.73 -32.60 25.33
C SER A 585 -34.07 -31.87 25.44
N GLY A 586 -35.14 -32.48 24.92
CA GLY A 586 -36.45 -31.83 24.82
C GLY A 586 -36.36 -30.53 24.01
N ASN A 587 -36.65 -29.40 24.66
CA ASN A 587 -36.61 -28.07 24.05
C ASN A 587 -35.32 -27.30 24.38
N GLU A 588 -34.31 -27.98 24.91
CA GLU A 588 -33.05 -27.37 25.34
C GLU A 588 -31.89 -27.79 24.44
N ALA A 589 -31.13 -26.79 23.98
CA ALA A 589 -29.84 -26.97 23.31
C ALA A 589 -28.71 -26.65 24.30
N GLY A 590 -27.88 -27.64 24.58
CA GLY A 590 -26.71 -27.52 25.44
C GLY A 590 -25.44 -27.37 24.63
N VAL A 591 -24.58 -26.44 25.04
CA VAL A 591 -23.22 -26.25 24.51
C VAL A 591 -22.27 -25.94 25.67
N TRP A 592 -20.97 -25.79 25.40
CA TRP A 592 -19.99 -25.54 26.46
C TRP A 592 -20.44 -24.37 27.34
N GLY A 593 -20.71 -24.59 28.63
CA GLY A 593 -21.07 -23.55 29.60
C GLY A 593 -22.42 -22.84 29.40
N ARG A 594 -23.25 -23.24 28.41
CA ARG A 594 -24.53 -22.59 28.10
C ARG A 594 -25.64 -23.59 27.79
N VAL A 595 -26.87 -23.20 28.14
CA VAL A 595 -28.09 -23.93 27.80
C VAL A 595 -29.14 -22.94 27.30
N ILE A 596 -29.69 -23.20 26.12
CA ILE A 596 -30.72 -22.39 25.49
C ILE A 596 -32.01 -23.20 25.49
N ARG A 597 -33.05 -22.71 26.16
CA ARG A 597 -34.39 -23.31 26.14
C ARG A 597 -35.30 -22.54 25.19
N PHE A 598 -35.88 -23.24 24.24
CA PHE A 598 -36.84 -22.66 23.30
C PHE A 598 -38.28 -22.90 23.75
N GLY A 599 -39.11 -21.87 23.63
CA GLY A 599 -40.56 -21.98 23.78
C GLY A 599 -41.24 -22.46 22.50
N ALA A 600 -42.53 -22.78 22.60
CA ALA A 600 -43.31 -23.32 21.48
C ALA A 600 -43.44 -22.37 20.26
N SER A 601 -43.31 -21.06 20.48
CA SER A 601 -43.25 -20.06 19.41
C SER A 601 -41.93 -20.07 18.64
N GLY A 602 -40.88 -20.70 19.18
CA GLY A 602 -39.50 -20.72 18.65
C GLY A 602 -38.60 -19.63 19.22
N LEU A 603 -39.10 -18.74 20.09
CA LEU A 603 -38.27 -17.80 20.84
C LEU A 603 -37.57 -18.48 22.03
N PRO A 604 -36.36 -18.04 22.40
CA PRO A 604 -35.75 -18.42 23.67
C PRO A 604 -36.62 -18.01 24.88
N GLU A 605 -37.00 -18.99 25.69
CA GLU A 605 -37.62 -18.77 27.00
C GLU A 605 -36.58 -18.55 28.09
N ARG A 606 -35.38 -19.15 27.90
CA ARG A 606 -34.32 -19.16 28.89
C ARG A 606 -32.96 -19.24 28.22
N ILE A 607 -31.99 -18.47 28.72
CA ILE A 607 -30.61 -18.53 28.25
C ILE A 607 -29.68 -18.56 29.46
N VAL A 608 -29.18 -19.74 29.78
CA VAL A 608 -28.24 -19.95 30.88
C VAL A 608 -26.81 -19.81 30.37
N SER A 609 -25.99 -19.03 31.08
CA SER A 609 -24.55 -18.90 30.83
C SER A 609 -23.79 -18.85 32.16
N ALA A 610 -22.68 -19.58 32.23
CA ALA A 610 -21.88 -19.70 33.45
C ALA A 610 -22.75 -20.06 34.68
N GLY A 611 -23.68 -21.00 34.49
CA GLY A 611 -24.52 -21.58 35.55
C GLY A 611 -25.72 -20.72 36.01
N ARG A 612 -25.95 -19.52 35.45
CA ARG A 612 -27.12 -18.69 35.78
C ARG A 612 -27.82 -18.17 34.54
N ASP A 613 -29.09 -17.83 34.71
CA ASP A 613 -29.87 -17.18 33.66
C ASP A 613 -29.30 -15.81 33.31
N ILE A 614 -29.27 -15.47 32.02
CA ILE A 614 -29.01 -14.13 31.54
C ILE A 614 -30.30 -13.30 31.62
N LEU A 615 -31.43 -13.93 31.30
CA LEU A 615 -32.71 -13.27 31.17
C LEU A 615 -33.44 -13.18 32.52
N ALA A 616 -34.21 -12.11 32.70
CA ALA A 616 -35.17 -11.98 33.80
C ALA A 616 -36.50 -12.66 33.45
N GLU A 617 -36.88 -12.64 32.17
CA GLU A 617 -38.14 -13.15 31.62
C GLU A 617 -37.86 -13.73 30.20
N PRO A 618 -38.77 -14.52 29.61
CA PRO A 618 -38.65 -14.94 28.20
C PRO A 618 -38.51 -13.77 27.23
N LEU A 619 -37.91 -14.02 26.05
CA LEU A 619 -37.97 -13.04 24.95
C LEU A 619 -39.42 -12.83 24.52
N VAL A 620 -39.79 -11.57 24.27
CA VAL A 620 -41.15 -11.19 23.89
C VAL A 620 -41.18 -10.65 22.47
N LEU A 621 -42.11 -11.13 21.67
CA LEU A 621 -42.47 -10.54 20.39
C LEU A 621 -43.78 -9.76 20.58
N ARG A 622 -43.69 -8.43 20.56
CA ARG A 622 -44.84 -7.55 20.72
C ARG A 622 -45.30 -7.07 19.36
N ILE A 623 -46.54 -7.39 18.99
CA ILE A 623 -47.13 -7.00 17.71
C ILE A 623 -48.36 -6.13 17.97
N ILE A 624 -48.44 -5.00 17.30
CA ILE A 624 -49.66 -4.18 17.23
C ILE A 624 -50.19 -4.27 15.81
N ALA A 625 -51.29 -4.99 15.63
CA ALA A 625 -51.98 -5.19 14.36
C ALA A 625 -53.34 -4.49 14.40
N ASP A 626 -53.68 -3.72 13.37
CA ASP A 626 -54.93 -2.94 13.29
C ASP A 626 -55.23 -2.14 14.59
N GLY A 627 -54.16 -1.57 15.19
CA GLY A 627 -54.26 -0.77 16.42
C GLY A 627 -54.49 -1.56 17.71
N LYS A 628 -54.42 -2.89 17.71
CA LYS A 628 -54.60 -3.76 18.89
C LYS A 628 -53.35 -4.59 19.18
N ASP A 629 -53.04 -4.78 20.45
CA ASP A 629 -51.99 -5.72 20.87
C ASP A 629 -52.38 -7.15 20.46
N ALA A 630 -51.47 -7.82 19.77
CA ALA A 630 -51.61 -9.18 19.26
C ALA A 630 -50.46 -10.04 19.79
N HIS A 631 -50.75 -10.91 20.74
CA HIS A 631 -49.74 -11.80 21.32
C HIS A 631 -49.55 -13.06 20.47
N PRO A 632 -48.30 -13.55 20.30
CA PRO A 632 -48.03 -14.83 19.65
C PRO A 632 -48.75 -16.00 20.35
N VAL A 633 -49.56 -16.73 19.60
CA VAL A 633 -50.17 -18.00 20.00
C VAL A 633 -49.47 -19.14 19.25
N PRO A 634 -48.69 -19.99 19.93
CA PRO A 634 -48.02 -21.13 19.30
C PRO A 634 -49.00 -22.08 18.59
N LEU A 635 -48.57 -22.64 17.46
CA LEU A 635 -49.36 -23.62 16.68
C LEU A 635 -49.13 -25.07 17.11
N ALA A 636 -48.17 -25.29 18.01
CA ALA A 636 -47.84 -26.57 18.60
C ALA A 636 -47.55 -26.37 20.10
N GLU A 637 -47.57 -27.46 20.87
CA GLU A 637 -47.28 -27.42 22.31
C GLU A 637 -45.79 -27.29 22.63
N ALA A 638 -44.91 -27.60 21.66
CA ALA A 638 -43.45 -27.53 21.78
C ALA A 638 -42.81 -27.14 20.44
N PRO A 639 -41.61 -26.51 20.46
CA PRO A 639 -40.83 -26.30 19.24
C PRO A 639 -40.26 -27.63 18.73
N SER A 640 -39.92 -27.67 17.45
CA SER A 640 -39.03 -28.68 16.91
C SER A 640 -37.59 -28.28 17.24
N LEU A 641 -36.81 -29.15 17.88
CA LEU A 641 -35.39 -28.93 18.14
C LEU A 641 -34.61 -30.19 17.75
N THR A 642 -33.68 -30.05 16.81
CA THR A 642 -32.90 -31.17 16.26
C THR A 642 -31.41 -30.88 16.29
N ARG A 643 -30.62 -31.88 16.71
CA ARG A 643 -29.17 -31.81 16.65
C ARG A 643 -28.70 -32.10 15.22
N ILE A 644 -27.76 -31.31 14.72
CA ILE A 644 -27.13 -31.46 13.40
C ILE A 644 -25.61 -31.60 13.61
N GLY A 645 -25.11 -32.83 13.59
CA GLY A 645 -23.68 -33.11 13.81
C GLY A 645 -23.20 -32.75 15.22
N GLU A 646 -21.91 -32.47 15.39
CA GLU A 646 -21.34 -32.02 16.67
C GLU A 646 -21.45 -30.51 16.87
N VAL A 647 -21.59 -29.75 15.78
CA VAL A 647 -21.36 -28.31 15.78
C VAL A 647 -22.63 -27.48 15.86
N ARG A 648 -23.82 -28.08 15.66
CA ARG A 648 -25.06 -27.32 15.53
C ARG A 648 -26.32 -28.00 16.08
N ALA A 649 -27.31 -27.21 16.47
CA ALA A 649 -28.71 -27.61 16.60
C ALA A 649 -29.64 -26.61 15.88
N GLN A 650 -30.78 -27.08 15.39
CA GLN A 650 -31.81 -26.28 14.73
C GLN A 650 -33.10 -26.31 15.52
N ALA A 651 -33.58 -25.13 15.94
CA ALA A 651 -34.87 -24.94 16.58
C ALA A 651 -35.87 -24.34 15.57
N ARG A 652 -37.14 -24.72 15.65
CA ARG A 652 -38.23 -24.15 14.86
C ARG A 652 -39.53 -24.10 15.67
N GLY A 653 -40.20 -22.96 15.68
CA GLY A 653 -41.55 -22.79 16.21
C GLY A 653 -42.43 -22.00 15.25
N ARG A 654 -43.74 -22.20 15.32
CA ARG A 654 -44.74 -21.48 14.52
C ARG A 654 -45.80 -20.89 15.42
N PHE A 655 -46.31 -19.72 15.06
CA PHE A 655 -47.31 -19.00 15.84
C PHE A 655 -48.29 -18.24 14.96
N ARG A 656 -49.41 -17.80 15.54
CA ARG A 656 -50.33 -16.80 14.98
C ARG A 656 -50.35 -15.56 15.86
N ALA A 657 -50.43 -14.39 15.25
CA ALA A 657 -50.63 -13.13 15.95
C ALA A 657 -51.22 -12.08 15.00
N GLY A 658 -52.38 -11.51 15.35
CA GLY A 658 -52.89 -10.32 14.67
C GLY A 658 -53.10 -10.51 13.16
N GLY A 659 -53.64 -11.65 12.73
CA GLY A 659 -53.85 -11.96 11.31
C GLY A 659 -52.59 -12.40 10.55
N LEU A 660 -51.44 -12.50 11.22
CA LEU A 660 -50.22 -13.09 10.69
C LEU A 660 -50.06 -14.54 11.13
N ILE A 661 -49.44 -15.34 10.27
CA ILE A 661 -48.78 -16.59 10.64
C ILE A 661 -47.27 -16.36 10.59
N GLY A 662 -46.57 -16.81 11.63
CA GLY A 662 -45.14 -16.63 11.77
C GLY A 662 -44.40 -17.95 11.96
N GLU A 663 -43.16 -18.01 11.49
CA GLU A 663 -42.19 -19.07 11.78
C GLU A 663 -40.91 -18.45 12.33
N ILE A 664 -40.41 -18.98 13.44
CA ILE A 664 -39.12 -18.63 14.02
C ILE A 664 -38.23 -19.85 13.90
N SER A 665 -37.11 -19.69 13.21
CA SER A 665 -36.08 -20.72 13.09
C SER A 665 -34.77 -20.21 13.68
N SER A 666 -34.06 -21.07 14.41
CA SER A 666 -32.80 -20.72 15.07
C SER A 666 -31.74 -21.79 14.80
N SER A 667 -30.53 -21.37 14.45
CA SER A 667 -29.33 -22.22 14.40
C SER A 667 -28.47 -21.93 15.63
N VAL A 668 -28.30 -22.91 16.52
CA VAL A 668 -27.40 -22.82 17.68
C VAL A 668 -26.09 -23.50 17.32
N GLU A 669 -24.99 -22.75 17.25
CA GLU A 669 -23.65 -23.29 17.01
C GLU A 669 -22.97 -23.72 18.33
N PHE A 670 -21.95 -24.58 18.26
CA PHE A 670 -21.22 -25.13 19.42
C PHE A 670 -20.56 -24.05 20.30
N ASP A 671 -20.24 -22.91 19.71
CA ASP A 671 -19.70 -21.75 20.40
C ASP A 671 -20.81 -20.88 21.03
N GLY A 672 -22.05 -21.37 21.07
CA GLY A 672 -23.23 -20.72 21.64
C GLY A 672 -23.82 -19.58 20.83
N MET A 673 -23.30 -19.27 19.63
CA MET A 673 -23.94 -18.31 18.74
C MET A 673 -25.30 -18.85 18.28
N ILE A 674 -26.34 -18.01 18.33
CA ILE A 674 -27.69 -18.33 17.89
C ILE A 674 -28.02 -17.43 16.71
N TRP A 675 -28.13 -17.99 15.51
CA TRP A 675 -28.65 -17.25 14.35
C TRP A 675 -30.16 -17.44 14.27
N MET A 676 -30.92 -16.35 14.41
CA MET A 676 -32.39 -16.36 14.43
C MET A 676 -32.96 -15.75 13.15
N ARG A 677 -33.97 -16.41 12.61
CA ARG A 677 -34.75 -15.96 11.45
C ARG A 677 -36.23 -15.99 11.78
N ILE A 678 -36.88 -14.84 11.64
CA ILE A 678 -38.32 -14.64 11.84
C ILE A 678 -38.94 -14.39 10.46
N GLU A 679 -39.85 -15.26 10.08
CA GLU A 679 -40.65 -15.13 8.87
C GLU A 679 -42.10 -14.80 9.25
N LEU A 680 -42.66 -13.77 8.64
CA LEU A 680 -44.03 -13.31 8.87
C LEU A 680 -44.77 -13.24 7.53
N GLU A 681 -45.99 -13.76 7.49
CA GLU A 681 -46.85 -13.69 6.32
C GLU A 681 -48.32 -13.53 6.73
N PRO A 682 -49.15 -12.88 5.90
CA PRO A 682 -50.59 -12.78 6.17
C PRO A 682 -51.21 -14.18 6.18
N GLU A 683 -52.04 -14.48 7.17
CA GLU A 683 -52.68 -15.80 7.25
C GLU A 683 -53.72 -16.00 6.14
N THR A 684 -54.48 -14.95 5.82
CA THR A 684 -55.54 -15.00 4.80
C THR A 684 -55.56 -13.80 3.87
N ALA A 685 -55.36 -12.59 4.40
CA ALA A 685 -55.39 -11.35 3.64
C ALA A 685 -54.31 -10.38 4.16
N PRO A 686 -53.86 -9.41 3.35
CA PRO A 686 -52.88 -8.42 3.79
C PRO A 686 -53.31 -7.69 5.08
N VAL A 687 -52.41 -7.59 6.05
CA VAL A 687 -52.65 -6.98 7.37
C VAL A 687 -51.82 -5.71 7.53
N GLU A 688 -52.37 -4.70 8.22
CA GLU A 688 -51.62 -3.52 8.64
C GLU A 688 -50.98 -3.74 10.02
N ILE A 689 -49.65 -3.69 10.05
CA ILE A 689 -48.87 -3.79 11.28
C ILE A 689 -48.39 -2.40 11.66
N GLY A 690 -48.91 -1.89 12.77
CA GLY A 690 -48.55 -0.58 13.30
C GLY A 690 -47.22 -0.61 14.05
N ARG A 691 -46.91 -1.73 14.73
CA ARG A 691 -45.65 -1.91 15.45
C ARG A 691 -45.27 -3.38 15.60
N LEU A 692 -43.98 -3.67 15.54
CA LEU A 692 -43.43 -4.98 15.87
C LEU A 692 -42.09 -4.80 16.58
N ASP A 693 -42.04 -5.23 17.84
CA ASP A 693 -40.85 -5.15 18.68
C ASP A 693 -40.41 -6.54 19.14
N ILE A 694 -39.10 -6.73 19.25
CA ILE A 694 -38.50 -7.85 19.99
C ILE A 694 -37.90 -7.28 21.26
N GLU A 695 -38.38 -7.75 22.40
CA GLU A 695 -37.91 -7.33 23.72
C GLU A 695 -37.09 -8.45 24.37
N MET A 696 -35.88 -8.12 24.80
CA MET A 696 -34.96 -9.03 25.48
C MET A 696 -34.76 -8.54 26.92
N PRO A 697 -35.46 -9.12 27.90
CA PRO A 697 -35.39 -8.68 29.30
C PRO A 697 -34.23 -9.35 30.03
N PHE A 698 -33.16 -8.59 30.28
CA PHE A 698 -32.00 -9.01 31.06
C PHE A 698 -32.26 -8.84 32.55
N ALA A 699 -31.78 -9.81 33.35
CA ALA A 699 -31.61 -9.57 34.79
C ALA A 699 -30.58 -8.44 34.99
N SER A 700 -30.87 -7.49 35.88
CA SER A 700 -30.02 -6.28 36.04
C SER A 700 -28.54 -6.57 36.30
N GLU A 701 -28.23 -7.67 36.98
CA GLU A 701 -26.84 -8.09 37.24
C GLU A 701 -26.06 -8.47 35.98
N ASN A 702 -26.77 -8.86 34.92
CA ASN A 702 -26.24 -9.27 33.62
C ASN A 702 -26.28 -8.13 32.57
N ALA A 703 -26.71 -6.92 32.96
CA ALA A 703 -26.78 -5.73 32.11
C ALA A 703 -26.27 -4.49 32.86
N ARG A 704 -25.05 -4.59 33.41
CA ARG A 704 -24.34 -3.49 34.08
C ARG A 704 -23.50 -2.65 33.11
N TYR A 705 -23.17 -3.23 31.97
CA TYR A 705 -22.31 -2.66 30.95
C TYR A 705 -23.00 -2.73 29.59
N ILE A 706 -22.69 -1.75 28.74
CA ILE A 706 -23.15 -1.70 27.35
C ILE A 706 -21.94 -1.56 26.43
N HIS A 707 -21.96 -2.29 25.32
CA HIS A 707 -21.09 -2.11 24.17
C HIS A 707 -21.95 -1.98 22.91
N TRP A 708 -21.78 -0.93 22.12
CA TRP A 708 -22.51 -0.75 20.86
C TRP A 708 -21.60 -0.23 19.76
N TRP A 709 -22.03 -0.41 18.51
CA TRP A 709 -21.36 0.10 17.32
C TRP A 709 -22.38 0.49 16.25
N THR A 710 -22.09 1.57 15.54
CA THR A 710 -22.99 2.13 14.52
C THR A 710 -22.85 1.51 13.13
N GLY A 711 -21.84 0.67 12.89
CA GLY A 711 -21.52 0.15 11.55
C GLY A 711 -20.41 0.93 10.83
N GLN A 712 -19.94 2.04 11.40
CA GLN A 712 -18.93 2.91 10.79
C GLN A 712 -17.49 2.44 11.08
N ARG A 713 -16.56 2.73 10.16
CA ARG A 713 -15.17 2.23 10.18
C ARG A 713 -14.25 2.87 11.24
N ASP A 714 -14.64 4.01 11.83
CA ASP A 714 -13.79 4.74 12.77
C ASP A 714 -13.98 4.26 14.22
N PHE A 715 -13.41 3.09 14.53
CA PHE A 715 -13.52 2.47 15.84
C PHE A 715 -12.80 3.22 16.97
N ARG A 716 -12.10 4.32 16.68
CA ARG A 716 -11.49 5.18 17.71
C ARG A 716 -12.40 6.33 18.12
N ASN A 717 -13.46 6.60 17.35
CA ASN A 717 -14.45 7.61 17.68
C ASN A 717 -15.46 7.03 18.71
N PRO A 718 -15.58 7.61 19.92
CA PRO A 718 -16.52 7.15 20.94
C PRO A 718 -18.00 7.35 20.54
N ARG A 719 -18.28 8.09 19.47
CA ARG A 719 -19.62 8.24 18.86
C ARG A 719 -19.91 7.14 17.82
N VAL A 720 -18.91 6.39 17.37
CA VAL A 720 -19.06 5.26 16.43
C VAL A 720 -19.10 3.94 17.19
N THR A 721 -18.28 3.79 18.23
CA THR A 721 -18.26 2.62 19.10
C THR A 721 -18.07 3.05 20.55
N TRP A 722 -18.76 2.40 21.47
CA TRP A 722 -18.65 2.71 22.89
C TRP A 722 -18.73 1.45 23.73
N GLN A 723 -17.87 1.35 24.74
CA GLN A 723 -17.94 0.35 25.79
C GLN A 723 -17.89 1.05 27.15
N GLY A 724 -18.83 0.75 28.04
CA GLY A 724 -18.82 1.34 29.38
C GLY A 724 -19.95 0.86 30.27
N ALA A 725 -20.06 1.50 31.44
CA ALA A 725 -21.17 1.28 32.36
C ALA A 725 -22.50 1.70 31.72
N LEU A 726 -23.53 0.87 31.91
CA LEU A 726 -24.89 1.24 31.62
C LEU A 726 -25.40 2.12 32.79
N PRO A 727 -26.10 3.24 32.53
CA PRO A 727 -26.64 4.08 33.60
C PRO A 727 -27.50 3.31 34.62
N GLU A 728 -27.42 3.71 35.89
CA GLU A 728 -28.06 3.00 37.01
C GLU A 728 -29.56 3.34 37.19
N GLY A 729 -30.01 4.49 36.69
CA GLY A 729 -31.41 4.94 36.84
C GLY A 729 -32.42 4.12 36.04
N ASP A 730 -33.69 4.23 36.43
CA ASP A 730 -34.83 3.73 35.65
C ASP A 730 -35.12 4.64 34.43
N GLY A 731 -35.86 4.09 33.47
CA GLY A 731 -36.23 4.76 32.22
C GLY A 731 -35.33 4.37 31.05
N VAL A 732 -35.32 5.19 30.00
CA VAL A 732 -34.57 4.89 28.77
C VAL A 732 -33.11 5.32 28.91
N LEU A 733 -32.20 4.36 28.78
CA LEU A 733 -30.76 4.51 29.04
C LEU A 733 -29.93 4.66 27.76
N PHE A 734 -30.48 4.18 26.64
CA PHE A 734 -29.84 4.23 25.33
C PHE A 734 -30.89 4.29 24.21
N ARG A 735 -30.60 5.07 23.16
CA ARG A 735 -31.38 5.15 21.93
C ARG A 735 -30.44 5.26 20.73
N SER A 736 -30.69 4.49 19.69
CA SER A 736 -29.88 4.52 18.47
C SER A 736 -30.15 5.73 17.55
N ASN A 737 -31.15 6.56 17.87
CA ASN A 737 -31.44 7.83 17.18
C ASN A 737 -30.88 9.08 17.90
N ASP A 738 -30.07 8.92 18.96
CA ASP A 738 -29.42 10.05 19.64
C ASP A 738 -28.20 10.55 18.84
N THR A 739 -28.44 11.47 17.91
CA THR A 739 -27.40 12.02 17.02
C THR A 739 -26.34 12.85 17.75
N ASN A 740 -26.58 13.28 18.99
CA ASN A 740 -25.53 13.92 19.79
C ASN A 740 -24.52 12.90 20.30
N ARG A 741 -24.97 11.67 20.54
CA ARG A 741 -24.16 10.59 21.12
C ARG A 741 -23.61 9.62 20.06
N LEU A 742 -24.27 9.45 18.93
CA LEU A 742 -23.90 8.50 17.89
C LEU A 742 -23.63 9.16 16.53
N ASP A 743 -22.57 8.73 15.87
CA ASP A 743 -22.24 9.03 14.47
C ASP A 743 -22.51 7.80 13.60
N LYS A 744 -23.31 7.98 12.55
CA LYS A 744 -23.66 6.95 11.56
C LYS A 744 -22.99 7.28 10.23
N LEU A 745 -22.91 6.28 9.35
CA LEU A 745 -22.56 6.53 7.96
C LEU A 745 -23.61 7.44 7.30
N PRO A 746 -23.21 8.46 6.52
CA PRO A 746 -24.14 9.37 5.85
C PRO A 746 -25.18 8.68 4.96
N GLU A 747 -24.86 7.49 4.44
CA GLU A 747 -25.70 6.70 3.55
C GLU A 747 -26.74 5.85 4.29
N MET A 748 -26.65 5.72 5.62
CA MET A 748 -27.60 4.95 6.41
C MET A 748 -28.90 5.75 6.63
N THR A 749 -30.04 5.12 6.35
CA THR A 749 -31.36 5.69 6.62
C THR A 749 -31.92 5.21 7.96
N GLY A 750 -32.66 6.07 8.65
CA GLY A 750 -33.23 5.78 9.97
C GLY A 750 -32.18 5.61 11.07
N SER A 751 -32.47 4.80 12.08
CA SER A 751 -31.68 4.71 13.31
C SER A 751 -31.14 3.32 13.60
N PHE A 752 -31.10 2.43 12.61
CA PHE A 752 -30.51 1.10 12.76
C PHE A 752 -29.03 1.16 13.13
N ILE A 753 -28.62 0.29 14.06
CA ILE A 753 -27.22 -0.01 14.36
C ILE A 753 -27.05 -1.54 14.44
N PRO A 754 -25.96 -2.11 13.92
CA PRO A 754 -25.85 -3.57 13.73
C PRO A 754 -25.40 -4.34 14.98
N TYR A 755 -25.05 -3.68 16.09
CA TYR A 755 -24.47 -4.37 17.24
C TYR A 755 -24.75 -3.67 18.58
N VAL A 756 -25.28 -4.44 19.55
CA VAL A 756 -25.38 -4.06 20.96
C VAL A 756 -25.12 -5.27 21.85
N CYS A 757 -24.23 -5.14 22.83
CA CYS A 757 -24.00 -6.13 23.87
C CYS A 757 -24.30 -5.55 25.24
N LEU A 758 -25.12 -6.26 26.01
CA LEU A 758 -25.35 -6.00 27.43
C LEU A 758 -24.67 -7.09 28.24
N ALA A 759 -23.89 -6.66 29.24
CA ALA A 759 -23.12 -7.59 30.05
C ALA A 759 -23.09 -7.20 31.52
N GLY A 760 -23.01 -8.22 32.38
CA GLY A 760 -22.65 -8.11 33.77
C GLY A 760 -21.15 -8.33 33.96
N HIS A 761 -20.78 -8.67 35.19
CA HIS A 761 -19.41 -9.03 35.50
C HIS A 761 -19.00 -10.37 34.88
N GLU A 762 -19.88 -11.38 34.92
CA GLU A 762 -19.54 -12.77 34.59
C GLU A 762 -20.14 -13.29 33.30
N ARG A 763 -21.27 -12.71 32.86
CA ARG A 763 -22.09 -13.18 31.75
C ARG A 763 -22.85 -12.02 31.13
N GLY A 764 -23.39 -12.24 29.94
CA GLY A 764 -24.11 -11.25 29.17
C GLY A 764 -24.53 -11.82 27.82
N MET A 765 -25.01 -10.98 26.93
CA MET A 765 -25.37 -11.39 25.57
C MET A 765 -25.16 -10.24 24.59
N ALA A 766 -24.57 -10.56 23.45
CA ALA A 766 -24.56 -9.67 22.29
C ALA A 766 -25.77 -9.95 21.41
N TRP A 767 -26.39 -8.89 20.91
CA TRP A 767 -27.25 -8.91 19.74
C TRP A 767 -26.49 -8.28 18.57
N PHE A 768 -26.62 -8.89 17.39
CA PHE A 768 -25.99 -8.38 16.17
C PHE A 768 -26.80 -8.72 14.92
N ALA A 769 -26.67 -7.94 13.86
CA ALA A 769 -27.32 -8.19 12.57
C ALA A 769 -26.46 -7.68 11.41
N GLU A 770 -26.56 -8.32 10.25
CA GLU A 770 -25.82 -7.91 9.05
C GLU A 770 -26.35 -6.60 8.45
N ASN A 771 -27.67 -6.43 8.46
CA ASN A 771 -28.37 -5.27 7.92
C ASN A 771 -29.79 -5.16 8.51
N ASP A 772 -30.51 -4.14 8.08
CA ASP A 772 -31.87 -3.78 8.45
C ASP A 772 -32.93 -4.35 7.48
N ARG A 773 -32.59 -5.35 6.65
CA ARG A 773 -33.55 -5.94 5.71
C ARG A 773 -34.76 -6.50 6.47
N GLY A 774 -35.94 -6.07 6.03
CA GLY A 774 -37.20 -6.44 6.69
C GLY A 774 -37.57 -5.54 7.87
N TRP A 775 -36.81 -4.48 8.16
CA TRP A 775 -37.18 -3.44 9.12
C TRP A 775 -37.93 -2.30 8.43
N THR A 776 -38.66 -1.48 9.18
CA THR A 776 -39.05 -0.14 8.72
C THR A 776 -38.18 0.90 9.42
N GLN A 777 -37.93 2.01 8.75
CA GLN A 777 -37.03 3.05 9.25
C GLN A 777 -37.82 4.21 9.86
N SER A 778 -37.30 4.77 10.95
CA SER A 778 -37.81 5.97 11.62
C SER A 778 -36.64 6.74 12.24
N ASP A 779 -36.73 8.06 12.16
CA ASP A 779 -35.84 8.98 12.89
C ASP A 779 -36.39 9.30 14.30
N GLU A 780 -37.70 9.17 14.50
CA GLU A 780 -38.37 9.47 15.78
C GLU A 780 -38.30 8.29 16.75
N ILE A 781 -38.55 7.09 16.24
CA ILE A 781 -38.53 5.86 17.03
C ILE A 781 -37.17 5.18 16.83
N PRO A 782 -36.40 4.96 17.90
CA PRO A 782 -35.10 4.30 17.79
C PRO A 782 -35.29 2.84 17.39
N ALA A 783 -34.58 2.40 16.34
CA ALA A 783 -34.53 0.99 15.94
C ALA A 783 -34.00 0.09 17.07
N VAL A 784 -33.06 0.61 17.86
CA VAL A 784 -32.51 -0.08 19.04
C VAL A 784 -32.55 0.83 20.25
N SER A 785 -33.12 0.34 21.36
CA SER A 785 -33.11 1.07 22.63
C SER A 785 -32.87 0.14 23.82
N VAL A 786 -32.37 0.73 24.91
CA VAL A 786 -32.22 0.03 26.20
C VAL A 786 -32.96 0.80 27.26
N ALA A 787 -33.84 0.14 28.01
CA ALA A 787 -34.59 0.74 29.10
C ALA A 787 -34.51 -0.12 30.36
N ARG A 788 -34.50 0.53 31.52
CA ARG A 788 -34.56 -0.13 32.83
C ARG A 788 -35.89 0.16 33.50
N GLU A 789 -36.48 -0.87 34.07
CA GLU A 789 -37.66 -0.77 34.92
C GLU A 789 -37.46 -1.68 36.13
N GLY A 790 -37.08 -1.07 37.25
CA GLY A 790 -36.76 -1.78 38.49
C GLY A 790 -35.61 -2.77 38.29
N GLY A 791 -35.87 -4.05 38.55
CA GLY A 791 -34.87 -5.12 38.47
C GLY A 791 -34.55 -5.62 37.05
N CYS A 792 -35.24 -5.14 36.02
CA CYS A 792 -35.14 -5.63 34.64
C CYS A 792 -34.57 -4.56 33.68
N VAL A 793 -33.65 -4.97 32.81
CA VAL A 793 -33.13 -4.14 31.72
C VAL A 793 -33.55 -4.74 30.39
N ARG A 794 -34.34 -4.01 29.60
CA ARG A 794 -34.84 -4.48 28.29
C ARG A 794 -34.01 -3.89 27.17
N LEU A 795 -33.42 -4.75 26.34
CA LEU A 795 -32.98 -4.38 24.99
C LEU A 795 -34.19 -4.55 24.05
N ILE A 796 -34.56 -3.48 23.37
CA ILE A 796 -35.75 -3.41 22.52
C ILE A 796 -35.32 -3.16 21.08
N LEU A 797 -35.72 -4.06 20.19
CA LEU A 797 -35.53 -3.95 18.75
C LEU A 797 -36.86 -3.57 18.09
N ALA A 798 -36.99 -2.34 17.63
CA ALA A 798 -38.17 -1.84 16.93
C ALA A 798 -38.08 -2.20 15.45
N ILE A 799 -38.46 -3.44 15.10
CA ILE A 799 -38.38 -3.98 13.74
C ILE A 799 -39.34 -3.25 12.79
N ILE A 800 -40.58 -3.02 13.24
CA ILE A 800 -41.54 -2.19 12.53
C ILE A 800 -41.80 -0.98 13.42
N SER A 801 -41.04 0.10 13.17
CA SER A 801 -41.19 1.39 13.85
C SER A 801 -42.20 2.31 13.16
N THR A 802 -42.34 2.15 11.85
CA THR A 802 -43.31 2.87 11.00
C THR A 802 -44.33 1.86 10.46
N PRO A 803 -45.64 2.16 10.52
CA PRO A 803 -46.68 1.23 10.07
C PRO A 803 -46.45 0.71 8.65
N VAL A 804 -46.71 -0.58 8.44
CA VAL A 804 -46.53 -1.22 7.13
C VAL A 804 -47.62 -2.23 6.85
N ARG A 805 -48.06 -2.28 5.60
CA ARG A 805 -48.97 -3.31 5.11
C ARG A 805 -48.18 -4.54 4.67
N ILE A 806 -48.39 -5.67 5.35
CA ILE A 806 -47.76 -6.95 5.00
C ILE A 806 -48.71 -7.71 4.05
N ALA A 807 -48.39 -7.71 2.76
CA ALA A 807 -49.16 -8.40 1.72
C ALA A 807 -48.51 -9.73 1.25
N GLY A 808 -47.32 -10.04 1.75
CA GLY A 808 -46.56 -11.23 1.41
C GLY A 808 -45.45 -11.46 2.44
N LYS A 809 -44.57 -12.41 2.16
CA LYS A 809 -43.53 -12.85 3.09
C LYS A 809 -42.57 -11.71 3.46
N ARG A 810 -42.39 -11.50 4.77
CA ARG A 810 -41.40 -10.59 5.35
C ARG A 810 -40.44 -11.40 6.22
N ILE A 811 -39.14 -11.12 6.09
CA ILE A 811 -38.08 -11.88 6.77
C ILE A 811 -37.20 -10.90 7.54
N VAL A 812 -36.85 -11.27 8.77
CA VAL A 812 -35.94 -10.53 9.65
C VAL A 812 -34.95 -11.53 10.25
N GLU A 813 -33.67 -11.19 10.22
CA GLU A 813 -32.59 -12.08 10.65
C GLU A 813 -31.59 -11.34 11.54
N PHE A 814 -31.17 -12.00 12.62
CA PHE A 814 -30.18 -11.47 13.56
C PHE A 814 -29.55 -12.59 14.37
N GLY A 815 -28.39 -12.32 14.97
CA GLY A 815 -27.68 -13.20 15.87
C GLY A 815 -27.80 -12.78 17.34
N LEU A 816 -27.78 -13.79 18.22
CA LEU A 816 -27.57 -13.64 19.66
C LEU A 816 -26.31 -14.41 20.06
N HIS A 817 -25.47 -13.86 20.92
CA HIS A 817 -24.29 -14.56 21.42
C HIS A 817 -24.16 -14.42 22.94
N PRO A 818 -24.62 -15.43 23.70
CA PRO A 818 -24.42 -15.50 25.15
C PRO A 818 -22.93 -15.67 25.48
N ILE A 819 -22.43 -14.77 26.33
CA ILE A 819 -21.03 -14.76 26.80
C ILE A 819 -20.94 -15.23 28.27
N PRO A 820 -19.80 -15.81 28.69
CA PRO A 820 -18.57 -16.04 27.92
C PRO A 820 -18.68 -17.25 26.97
N VAL A 821 -17.84 -17.29 25.93
CA VAL A 821 -17.83 -18.39 24.93
C VAL A 821 -16.77 -19.47 25.17
N LYS A 822 -15.87 -19.21 26.13
CA LYS A 822 -14.80 -20.08 26.61
C LYS A 822 -14.54 -19.79 28.10
N PRO A 823 -13.85 -20.67 28.84
CA PRO A 823 -13.55 -20.43 30.25
C PRO A 823 -12.81 -19.10 30.44
N LEU A 824 -13.26 -18.26 31.36
CA LEU A 824 -12.52 -17.05 31.75
C LEU A 824 -11.39 -17.44 32.71
N ASP A 825 -10.17 -16.95 32.46
CA ASP A 825 -9.04 -17.13 33.39
C ASP A 825 -9.36 -16.49 34.75
N ARG A 826 -9.04 -17.15 35.87
CA ARG A 826 -9.35 -16.62 37.21
C ARG A 826 -8.82 -15.21 37.48
N LEU A 827 -7.75 -14.79 36.81
CA LEU A 827 -7.10 -13.50 36.96
C LEU A 827 -7.41 -12.50 35.82
N TRP A 828 -8.42 -12.78 34.99
CA TRP A 828 -8.65 -12.03 33.75
C TRP A 828 -8.84 -10.51 33.94
N ARG A 829 -9.41 -10.08 35.08
CA ARG A 829 -9.56 -8.65 35.41
C ARG A 829 -8.28 -7.99 35.90
N LYS A 830 -7.34 -8.76 36.46
CA LYS A 830 -6.07 -8.26 36.99
C LYS A 830 -5.02 -8.10 35.88
N PHE A 831 -5.10 -8.93 34.85
CA PHE A 831 -4.14 -8.96 33.74
C PHE A 831 -4.84 -9.05 32.38
N PRO A 832 -5.67 -8.05 31.99
CA PRO A 832 -6.47 -8.10 30.77
C PRO A 832 -5.64 -8.33 29.48
N VAL A 833 -4.43 -7.75 29.44
CA VAL A 833 -3.45 -7.92 28.34
C VAL A 833 -2.92 -9.36 28.22
N TYR A 834 -2.91 -10.12 29.32
CA TYR A 834 -2.34 -11.47 29.38
C TYR A 834 -3.39 -12.58 29.49
N SER A 835 -4.65 -12.23 29.74
CA SER A 835 -5.76 -13.17 29.93
C SER A 835 -6.63 -13.38 28.70
N ASN A 836 -6.19 -12.93 27.51
CA ASN A 836 -6.97 -12.97 26.25
C ASN A 836 -8.34 -12.28 26.36
N VAL A 837 -8.49 -11.30 27.26
CA VAL A 837 -9.67 -10.45 27.37
C VAL A 837 -9.23 -9.03 27.05
N PHE A 838 -8.91 -8.77 25.77
CA PHE A 838 -8.76 -7.40 25.30
C PHE A 838 -10.15 -6.81 25.01
N PRO A 839 -10.48 -5.64 25.55
CA PRO A 839 -11.56 -4.83 25.04
C PRO A 839 -11.06 -4.16 23.76
N ASP A 840 -10.93 -4.92 22.67
CA ASP A 840 -10.80 -4.32 21.34
C ASP A 840 -12.03 -4.67 20.50
N SER A 841 -12.50 -3.62 19.86
CA SER A 841 -13.66 -3.47 18.99
C SER A 841 -13.94 -4.70 18.13
N PHE A 842 -15.20 -5.14 18.13
CA PHE A 842 -15.74 -6.25 17.34
C PHE A 842 -15.21 -7.65 17.66
N VAL A 843 -15.85 -8.37 18.60
CA VAL A 843 -15.93 -9.85 18.67
C VAL A 843 -14.61 -10.63 18.52
N GLY A 844 -13.47 -9.94 18.51
CA GLY A 844 -12.24 -10.41 17.85
C GLY A 844 -11.47 -11.39 18.70
N ASN A 845 -11.76 -11.48 20.00
CA ASN A 845 -11.09 -12.42 20.90
C ASN A 845 -11.81 -13.76 21.06
N ASN A 846 -12.96 -13.93 20.38
CA ASN A 846 -13.55 -15.27 20.24
C ASN A 846 -12.74 -16.13 19.26
N LEU A 847 -11.98 -15.52 18.33
CA LEU A 847 -11.15 -16.23 17.34
C LEU A 847 -9.68 -15.78 17.26
N LYS A 848 -9.29 -14.67 17.91
CA LYS A 848 -7.88 -14.30 18.12
C LYS A 848 -7.47 -14.66 19.55
N GLY A 849 -7.03 -15.88 19.77
CA GLY A 849 -6.02 -16.10 20.81
C GLY A 849 -4.73 -15.35 20.45
N ARG A 850 -3.87 -15.18 21.46
CA ARG A 850 -2.56 -14.52 21.53
C ARG A 850 -1.88 -14.12 20.20
N GLU A 851 -0.93 -13.19 20.31
CA GLU A 851 0.31 -13.19 19.49
C GLU A 851 1.14 -14.50 19.72
N GLY A 852 0.50 -15.67 19.56
CA GLY A 852 0.94 -17.07 19.70
C GLY A 852 0.30 -17.83 20.89
N PRO A 853 -0.57 -18.88 20.76
CA PRO A 853 -0.69 -19.84 19.66
C PRO A 853 -2.17 -20.13 19.26
N THR A 854 -2.90 -19.15 18.73
CA THR A 854 -4.05 -19.48 17.86
C THR A 854 -4.02 -18.68 16.56
N ALA A 855 -2.85 -18.19 16.15
CA ALA A 855 -2.63 -17.97 14.74
C ALA A 855 -2.69 -19.35 14.09
N PHE A 856 -3.82 -19.68 13.46
CA PHE A 856 -3.87 -20.70 12.43
C PHE A 856 -3.03 -20.21 11.25
N ALA A 857 -1.71 -20.24 11.43
CA ALA A 857 -0.70 -20.21 10.39
C ALA A 857 -0.01 -21.57 10.44
N LEU A 858 -0.72 -22.59 9.97
CA LEU A 858 -0.11 -23.90 9.70
C LEU A 858 0.65 -23.77 8.37
N TYR A 859 1.96 -23.59 8.47
CA TYR A 859 2.88 -24.23 7.54
C TYR A 859 3.42 -25.49 8.24
N PRO A 860 3.48 -26.65 7.56
CA PRO A 860 4.13 -27.83 8.12
C PRO A 860 5.67 -27.71 8.01
N GLU A 861 6.38 -28.00 9.11
CA GLU A 861 7.80 -28.39 9.10
C GLU A 861 7.82 -29.93 9.19
N ASP A 862 8.35 -30.58 8.16
CA ASP A 862 8.18 -32.03 7.97
C ASP A 862 9.25 -32.88 8.69
N ASN A 863 10.26 -32.24 9.30
CA ASN A 863 11.37 -32.95 9.94
C ASN A 863 11.26 -32.97 11.48
N TRP A 864 10.51 -33.97 11.98
CA TRP A 864 10.23 -34.16 13.40
C TRP A 864 11.47 -34.56 14.23
N GLU A 865 12.44 -35.26 13.63
CA GLU A 865 13.68 -35.65 14.31
C GLU A 865 14.50 -34.42 14.72
N ARG A 866 14.52 -33.39 13.87
CA ARG A 866 15.20 -32.12 14.14
C ARG A 866 14.48 -31.26 15.18
N VAL A 867 13.18 -31.48 15.39
CA VAL A 867 12.43 -30.84 16.49
C VAL A 867 12.80 -31.50 17.82
N LEU A 868 12.88 -32.83 17.83
CA LEU A 868 13.26 -33.61 19.01
C LEU A 868 14.70 -33.32 19.47
N SER A 869 15.68 -33.28 18.56
CA SER A 869 17.09 -32.98 18.89
C SER A 869 17.29 -31.63 19.60
N ARG A 870 16.43 -30.64 19.30
CA ARG A 870 16.43 -29.31 19.94
C ARG A 870 15.75 -29.29 21.32
N ILE A 871 14.73 -30.12 21.51
CA ILE A 871 14.06 -30.28 22.82
C ILE A 871 15.04 -30.92 23.83
N ASP A 872 15.81 -31.90 23.35
CA ASP A 872 16.74 -32.67 24.18
C ASP A 872 18.13 -32.00 24.31
N GLY A 873 18.45 -31.03 23.45
CA GLY A 873 19.65 -30.18 23.55
C GLY A 873 20.89 -30.73 22.84
N GLU A 874 20.69 -31.62 21.86
CA GLU A 874 21.76 -32.40 21.21
C GLU A 874 22.50 -31.63 20.10
N GLU A 875 21.89 -30.58 19.53
CA GLU A 875 22.45 -29.78 18.42
C GLU A 875 22.97 -28.38 18.82
N ARG A 876 23.01 -28.03 20.12
CA ARG A 876 23.45 -26.69 20.53
C ARG A 876 24.99 -26.57 20.58
N PRO A 877 25.61 -25.53 20.00
CA PRO A 877 27.07 -25.42 19.85
C PRO A 877 27.89 -25.36 21.15
N ASP A 878 27.25 -25.20 22.30
CA ASP A 878 27.85 -24.85 23.59
C ASP A 878 27.52 -25.81 24.74
N LYS A 879 26.90 -26.97 24.47
CA LYS A 879 26.35 -27.89 25.50
C LYS A 879 25.35 -27.21 26.46
N ALA A 880 24.66 -26.16 26.01
CA ALA A 880 23.56 -25.57 26.77
C ALA A 880 22.46 -26.61 27.03
N ALA A 881 21.82 -26.52 28.19
CA ALA A 881 20.70 -27.38 28.56
C ALA A 881 19.59 -27.35 27.49
N GLY A 882 19.11 -28.51 27.04
CA GLY A 882 17.93 -28.63 26.19
C GLY A 882 16.69 -28.03 26.85
N LEU A 883 15.67 -27.69 26.06
CA LEU A 883 14.43 -27.03 26.53
C LEU A 883 13.79 -27.77 27.71
N LYS A 884 13.85 -29.11 27.70
CA LYS A 884 13.36 -29.96 28.79
C LYS A 884 14.09 -29.71 30.11
N LYS A 885 15.42 -29.63 30.08
CA LYS A 885 16.26 -29.43 31.27
C LYS A 885 16.15 -28.01 31.83
N LEU A 886 15.90 -27.01 30.98
CA LEU A 886 15.61 -25.64 31.42
C LEU A 886 14.23 -25.53 32.09
N TYR A 887 13.23 -26.21 31.54
CA TYR A 887 11.90 -26.31 32.15
C TYR A 887 11.96 -26.97 33.53
N ASP A 888 12.63 -28.12 33.65
CA ASP A 888 12.77 -28.83 34.93
C ASP A 888 13.45 -27.97 36.01
N GLY A 889 14.48 -27.20 35.63
CA GLY A 889 15.18 -26.30 36.55
C GLY A 889 14.33 -25.12 37.05
N GLU A 890 13.46 -24.56 36.21
CA GLU A 890 12.51 -23.54 36.66
C GLU A 890 11.40 -24.13 37.55
N MET A 891 10.92 -25.33 37.23
CA MET A 891 9.94 -26.01 38.08
C MET A 891 10.53 -26.32 39.48
N GLU A 892 11.81 -26.68 39.58
CA GLU A 892 12.51 -26.81 40.88
C GLU A 892 12.68 -25.48 41.62
N ARG A 893 12.85 -24.36 40.91
CA ARG A 893 12.85 -23.02 41.53
C ARG A 893 11.49 -22.73 42.16
N TRP A 894 10.41 -22.93 41.41
CA TRP A 894 9.04 -22.66 41.87
C TRP A 894 8.63 -23.55 43.05
N ARG A 895 9.00 -24.84 43.05
CA ARG A 895 8.78 -25.73 44.20
C ARG A 895 9.49 -25.24 45.46
N ARG A 896 10.72 -24.70 45.34
CA ARG A 896 11.43 -24.09 46.49
C ARG A 896 10.73 -22.84 47.03
N GLU A 897 9.95 -22.15 46.20
CA GLU A 897 9.13 -21.00 46.57
C GLU A 897 7.71 -21.41 47.04
N GLY A 898 7.46 -22.72 47.22
CA GLY A 898 6.19 -23.26 47.70
C GLY A 898 5.09 -23.35 46.64
N ILE A 899 5.45 -23.30 45.36
CA ILE A 899 4.52 -23.35 44.23
C ILE A 899 4.79 -24.62 43.41
N ASP A 900 3.98 -25.66 43.62
CA ASP A 900 4.17 -26.98 42.98
C ASP A 900 3.74 -27.04 41.51
N ASN A 901 2.81 -26.17 41.12
CA ASN A 901 2.29 -26.03 39.76
C ASN A 901 2.20 -24.53 39.39
N PRO A 902 3.33 -23.88 39.08
CA PRO A 902 3.32 -22.53 38.58
C PRO A 902 2.51 -22.48 37.28
N PRO A 903 1.72 -21.42 37.05
CA PRO A 903 1.06 -21.22 35.77
C PRO A 903 2.10 -21.25 34.64
N PRO A 904 1.83 -21.88 33.48
CA PRO A 904 2.81 -22.02 32.39
C PRO A 904 3.49 -20.71 31.98
N GLN A 905 2.79 -19.58 32.15
CA GLN A 905 3.27 -18.22 31.90
C GLN A 905 4.32 -17.68 32.90
N CYS A 906 4.48 -18.32 34.06
CA CYS A 906 5.53 -18.03 35.04
C CYS A 906 6.80 -18.86 34.81
N VAL A 907 6.76 -19.76 33.81
CA VAL A 907 7.89 -20.59 33.38
C VAL A 907 8.42 -20.02 32.07
N THR A 908 9.42 -19.15 32.16
CA THR A 908 10.11 -18.55 31.02
C THR A 908 11.34 -19.36 30.65
N VAL A 909 11.23 -20.26 29.66
CA VAL A 909 12.38 -20.93 29.05
C VAL A 909 12.87 -20.10 27.85
N PRO A 910 14.03 -19.41 27.93
CA PRO A 910 14.56 -18.62 26.83
C PRO A 910 14.95 -19.54 25.66
N GLY A 911 14.44 -19.25 24.47
CA GLY A 911 14.72 -20.00 23.24
C GLY A 911 13.49 -20.44 22.46
N LEU A 912 12.30 -20.54 23.09
CA LEU A 912 11.06 -20.81 22.36
C LEU A 912 10.52 -19.55 21.66
N TYR A 913 10.82 -18.36 22.20
CA TYR A 913 10.24 -17.09 21.76
C TYR A 913 11.03 -16.39 20.63
N TRP A 914 12.32 -16.70 20.49
CA TRP A 914 13.22 -15.96 19.58
C TRP A 914 13.22 -16.51 18.14
N ASP A 915 12.97 -17.81 17.97
CA ASP A 915 12.91 -18.45 16.63
C ASP A 915 11.56 -18.25 15.91
N LEU A 916 10.54 -17.72 16.60
CA LEU A 916 9.17 -17.56 16.07
C LEU A 916 8.87 -16.21 15.41
N GLN A 917 9.81 -15.25 15.39
CA GLN A 917 9.54 -13.89 14.92
C GLN A 917 10.02 -13.56 13.49
N TRP A 918 10.85 -14.39 12.83
CA TRP A 918 11.68 -13.86 11.73
C TRP A 918 11.56 -14.47 10.33
N ASN A 919 10.63 -15.39 10.03
CA ASN A 919 10.50 -15.92 8.66
C ASN A 919 9.05 -16.07 8.19
N ALA A 920 8.57 -15.14 7.34
CA ALA A 920 7.30 -15.29 6.62
C ALA A 920 7.32 -14.66 5.19
N VAL A 921 7.13 -15.56 4.20
CA VAL A 921 6.45 -15.51 2.86
C VAL A 921 6.92 -14.54 1.74
N PRO A 922 7.05 -14.98 0.46
CA PRO A 922 7.24 -14.11 -0.69
C PRO A 922 6.02 -13.21 -0.97
N ALA A 923 6.29 -11.95 -1.35
CA ALA A 923 5.29 -11.00 -1.81
C ALA A 923 4.51 -11.53 -3.04
N ALA A 924 3.20 -11.75 -2.90
CA ALA A 924 2.27 -11.97 -4.01
C ALA A 924 1.11 -10.96 -3.92
N ALA A 925 0.70 -10.43 -5.08
CA ALA A 925 0.04 -9.14 -5.26
C ALA A 925 -1.50 -9.14 -5.18
N ASP A 926 -2.13 -10.23 -4.70
CA ASP A 926 -3.52 -10.52 -5.10
C ASP A 926 -4.56 -10.44 -3.95
N ALA A 927 -4.28 -9.74 -2.85
CA ALA A 927 -5.12 -9.75 -1.65
C ALA A 927 -6.19 -8.63 -1.56
N ARG A 928 -6.73 -8.15 -2.68
CA ARG A 928 -7.78 -7.09 -2.70
C ARG A 928 -9.13 -7.57 -3.27
N GLU A 929 -9.70 -8.65 -2.75
CA GLU A 929 -11.13 -8.94 -2.98
C GLU A 929 -11.75 -9.59 -1.73
N TRP A 930 -12.23 -8.77 -0.80
CA TRP A 930 -13.08 -9.20 0.32
C TRP A 930 -14.16 -8.15 0.57
N ALA A 931 -15.36 -8.41 0.07
CA ALA A 931 -16.63 -7.99 0.67
C ALA A 931 -17.77 -8.75 -0.05
N GLU A 932 -18.62 -9.39 0.76
CA GLU A 932 -19.95 -9.94 0.40
C GLU A 932 -19.98 -11.26 -0.39
N VAL A 933 -19.99 -12.36 0.37
CA VAL A 933 -20.68 -13.62 0.01
C VAL A 933 -21.65 -13.94 1.13
#